data_AF-A0A2W0G4E4-F1
#
_entry.id   AF-A0A2W0G4E4-F1
#
_cell.length_a   1.000
_cell.length_b   1.000
_cell.length_c   1.000
_cell.angle_alpha   90.00
_cell.angle_beta   90.00
_cell.angle_gamma   90.00
#
_symmetry.space_group_name_H-M   'P 1'
#
loop_
_entity.id
_entity.type
_entity.pdbx_description
1 polymer ?
#
loop_
_entity_poly.entity_id
_entity_poly.type
_entity_poly.pdbx_seq_one_letter_code
_entity_poly.pdbx_strand_id
1 'polypeptide(L)'
;MQDFDSSRFPDAGVGLEYHLPPGAGSGAVGLDPSLERIQAEGLPYFDYLEFQPTHCILQPQLTELGGQVPVLLHSSSLSLGSVGIEMDREFLHMTRRLCQRTASPWLAEHISWSRFQGGDTQHFILPSLAREVADTVVANAIELQAFTGTPLVLENAPRLFAMDIGQELSEGGFICSVVERSHSGFLLDLDSAICTARALGYDLREYLRSLPLKRLIEVHVGDPRRDWDILRQLFGHGPLKAVTIEWDIADRAGDPELAALIREIKALRPEPLFWQAGTLAEAPAPAASPLDGQTLLQLRAGTWLGIDRDRFTLWDRRRALDLELAIQLLPLVRHFLCPRTLDSALLLPGALEDPSLALLQDLIARGLLQPVDGQAPGPSEPEAAGDIWSHWQVALDFYLGTRTQTATPYLSVAQMEEQLAGKALQQRQPSAFKDYFSHPFQALDNPLLAPPALFEQLQLLEVLARRQTCRTFDGAPISAQQLSALLYYTWGASQMRRNPMGDFFLKKTSASGGSLHAIEVYPLLLNVQGLEAGLYHYSVRRHGLELLSREDPRSWVGAACGDQSWIEQASVLFLSTACLQRLAWKYPGSRALRVALMDCGHLSQSFALVATALGLRSCTTAALRDETFETRLGLDYMREPVFLLNGVGG
;
A
#
# COMPACT_ATOMS: atom_id res chain seq x y z
N MET A 1 4.09 -0.59 55.97
CA MET A 1 3.55 0.07 54.77
C MET A 1 4.26 1.39 54.66
N GLN A 2 5.11 1.60 53.65
CA GLN A 2 5.65 2.94 53.38
C GLN A 2 4.48 3.85 52.97
N ASP A 3 4.40 5.03 53.57
CA ASP A 3 3.42 6.03 53.15
C ASP A 3 3.65 6.39 51.68
N PHE A 4 2.55 6.53 50.92
CA PHE A 4 2.62 6.93 49.51
C PHE A 4 3.15 8.37 49.43
N ASP A 5 4.31 8.54 48.80
CA ASP A 5 4.91 9.85 48.61
C ASP A 5 4.33 10.53 47.37
N SER A 6 3.24 11.29 47.57
CA SER A 6 2.62 12.07 46.50
C SER A 6 3.47 13.26 46.04
N SER A 7 4.55 13.62 46.74
CA SER A 7 5.43 14.72 46.32
C SER A 7 6.24 14.40 45.06
N ARG A 8 6.31 13.12 44.68
CA ARG A 8 6.90 12.65 43.42
C ARG A 8 6.09 13.04 42.18
N PHE A 9 4.83 13.45 42.36
CA PHE A 9 3.91 13.83 41.29
C PHE A 9 3.63 15.35 41.40
N PRO A 10 4.19 16.18 40.49
CA PRO A 10 3.92 17.61 40.47
C PRO A 10 2.47 17.91 40.04
N ASP A 11 1.96 19.09 40.38
CA ASP A 11 0.67 19.55 39.87
C ASP A 11 0.74 19.87 38.37
N ALA A 12 -0.08 19.17 37.57
CA ALA A 12 -0.17 19.31 36.12
C ALA A 12 -1.45 20.03 35.65
N GLY A 13 -2.49 20.11 36.48
CA GLY A 13 -3.71 20.87 36.19
C GLY A 13 -4.67 20.15 35.25
N VAL A 14 -5.16 20.84 34.21
CA VAL A 14 -6.20 20.33 33.31
C VAL A 14 -5.65 20.12 31.91
N GLY A 15 -5.67 18.89 31.42
CA GLY A 15 -5.15 18.52 30.11
C GLY A 15 -6.20 18.05 29.13
N LEU A 16 -5.78 17.95 27.89
CA LEU A 16 -6.56 17.41 26.79
C LEU A 16 -5.96 16.07 26.39
N GLU A 17 -6.76 15.02 26.32
CA GLU A 17 -6.33 13.78 25.70
C GLU A 17 -6.34 13.92 24.17
N TYR A 18 -5.24 13.53 23.54
CA TYR A 18 -5.12 13.45 22.09
C TYR A 18 -5.49 12.05 21.60
N HIS A 19 -6.58 11.98 20.84
CA HIS A 19 -6.97 10.79 20.09
C HIS A 19 -6.52 10.85 18.64
N LEU A 20 -6.11 9.71 18.09
CA LEU A 20 -5.83 9.61 16.66
C LEU A 20 -7.12 9.77 15.84
N PRO A 21 -7.12 10.57 14.75
CA PRO A 21 -8.30 10.77 13.93
C PRO A 21 -8.74 9.47 13.23
N PRO A 22 -10.06 9.27 13.01
CA PRO A 22 -10.58 8.11 12.28
C PRO A 22 -9.98 8.05 10.87
N GLY A 23 -9.33 6.95 10.51
CA GLY A 23 -8.73 6.76 9.19
C GLY A 23 -7.24 7.12 9.06
N ALA A 24 -6.53 7.47 10.14
CA ALA A 24 -5.08 7.70 10.13
C ALA A 24 -4.24 6.49 9.62
N GLY A 25 -4.84 5.30 9.50
CA GLY A 25 -4.25 4.11 8.87
C GLY A 25 -4.36 4.04 7.33
N SER A 26 -5.15 4.91 6.68
CA SER A 26 -5.51 4.78 5.25
C SER A 26 -4.65 5.58 4.27
N GLY A 27 -3.42 5.94 4.63
CA GLY A 27 -2.49 6.59 3.69
C GLY A 27 -2.82 8.04 3.34
N ALA A 28 -3.60 8.74 4.16
CA ALA A 28 -3.77 10.19 4.04
C ALA A 28 -2.43 10.88 4.35
N VAL A 29 -1.76 11.36 3.31
CA VAL A 29 -0.54 12.17 3.41
C VAL A 29 -0.96 13.61 3.74
N GLY A 30 -1.12 13.89 5.04
CA GLY A 30 -1.49 15.21 5.56
C GLY A 30 -1.34 15.25 7.08
N LEU A 31 -0.99 16.41 7.63
CA LEU A 31 -0.95 16.64 9.07
C LEU A 31 -2.36 16.49 9.65
N ASP A 32 -2.45 15.92 10.86
CA ASP A 32 -3.70 15.96 11.62
C ASP A 32 -4.08 17.43 11.89
N PRO A 33 -5.26 17.90 11.44
CA PRO A 33 -5.71 19.27 11.66
C PRO A 33 -5.69 19.68 13.15
N SER A 34 -5.90 18.74 14.06
CA SER A 34 -5.83 18.97 15.50
C SER A 34 -4.40 19.31 15.94
N LEU A 35 -3.40 18.63 15.39
CA LEU A 35 -1.98 18.89 15.68
C LEU A 35 -1.50 20.20 15.04
N GLU A 36 -1.90 20.49 13.78
CA GLU A 36 -1.57 21.78 13.14
C GLU A 36 -2.09 22.96 13.95
N ARG A 37 -3.31 22.83 14.47
CA ARG A 37 -3.91 23.85 15.30
C ARG A 37 -3.21 24.00 16.65
N ILE A 38 -2.87 22.91 17.32
CA ILE A 38 -2.11 22.96 18.59
C ILE A 38 -0.73 23.61 18.34
N GLN A 39 -0.07 23.33 17.22
CA GLN A 39 1.18 23.98 16.86
C GLN A 39 1.01 25.49 16.56
N ALA A 40 -0.09 25.89 15.94
CA ALA A 40 -0.33 27.29 15.58
C ALA A 40 -0.86 28.15 16.74
N GLU A 41 -1.77 27.60 17.55
CA GLU A 41 -2.54 28.33 18.57
C GLU A 41 -2.11 27.97 20.01
N GLY A 42 -1.31 26.91 20.20
CA GLY A 42 -0.99 26.35 21.51
C GLY A 42 -2.17 25.60 22.12
N LEU A 43 -2.19 25.52 23.46
CA LEU A 43 -3.27 24.95 24.26
C LEU A 43 -4.01 26.07 25.01
N PRO A 44 -4.97 26.77 24.39
CA PRO A 44 -5.52 28.01 24.95
C PRO A 44 -6.23 27.84 26.31
N TYR A 45 -6.80 26.66 26.58
CA TYR A 45 -7.49 26.37 27.84
C TYR A 45 -6.84 25.26 28.67
N PHE A 46 -5.94 24.48 28.08
CA PHE A 46 -5.34 23.30 28.70
C PHE A 46 -3.89 23.57 29.11
N ASP A 47 -3.45 22.88 30.15
CA ASP A 47 -2.11 23.03 30.72
C ASP A 47 -1.12 22.03 30.10
N TYR A 48 -1.62 20.89 29.62
CA TYR A 48 -0.85 19.86 28.95
C TYR A 48 -1.68 19.11 27.90
N LEU A 49 -0.97 18.41 27.01
CA LEU A 49 -1.52 17.42 26.11
C LEU A 49 -1.19 16.03 26.64
N GLU A 50 -2.14 15.13 26.72
CA GLU A 50 -1.88 13.73 27.00
C GLU A 50 -1.96 12.90 25.73
N PHE A 51 -1.02 11.98 25.50
CA PHE A 51 -1.11 11.05 24.37
C PHE A 51 -0.44 9.71 24.63
N GLN A 52 -0.80 8.73 23.79
CA GLN A 52 -0.23 7.41 23.85
C GLN A 52 1.10 7.30 23.12
N PRO A 53 2.10 6.57 23.67
CA PRO A 53 3.36 6.32 22.97
C PRO A 53 3.19 5.73 21.55
N THR A 54 2.18 4.90 21.34
CA THR A 54 1.80 4.35 20.03
C THR A 54 1.33 5.41 19.04
N HIS A 55 0.73 6.51 19.51
CA HIS A 55 0.34 7.62 18.65
C HIS A 55 1.54 8.24 17.96
N CYS A 56 2.73 8.24 18.58
CA CYS A 56 3.97 8.71 17.94
C CYS A 56 4.44 7.84 16.77
N ILE A 57 4.03 6.57 16.70
CA ILE A 57 4.35 5.70 15.56
C ILE A 57 3.55 6.14 14.32
N LEU A 58 2.30 6.55 14.54
CA LEU A 58 1.38 6.95 13.48
C LEU A 58 1.45 8.44 13.16
N GLN A 59 1.77 9.27 14.16
CA GLN A 59 1.95 10.71 14.10
C GLN A 59 3.29 11.10 14.78
N PRO A 60 4.44 10.89 14.11
CA PRO A 60 5.75 11.20 14.67
C PRO A 60 5.93 12.66 15.14
N GLN A 61 5.12 13.61 14.63
CA GLN A 61 5.12 15.02 15.02
C GLN A 61 4.78 15.24 16.50
N LEU A 62 4.05 14.32 17.14
CA LEU A 62 3.80 14.34 18.59
C LEU A 62 5.10 14.37 19.40
N THR A 63 6.17 13.79 18.85
CA THR A 63 7.50 13.79 19.49
C THR A 63 8.22 15.13 19.43
N GLU A 64 7.82 16.01 18.51
CA GLU A 64 8.37 17.37 18.36
C GLU A 64 7.57 18.38 19.21
N LEU A 65 6.27 18.10 19.44
CA LEU A 65 5.38 18.90 20.29
C LEU A 65 5.80 18.93 21.76
N GLY A 66 6.43 17.87 22.28
CA GLY A 66 6.90 17.84 23.68
C GLY A 66 7.92 18.91 24.05
N GLY A 67 8.54 19.58 23.07
CA GLY A 67 9.39 20.75 23.29
C GLY A 67 8.64 22.10 23.29
N GLN A 68 7.37 22.12 22.89
CA GLN A 68 6.56 23.33 22.72
C GLN A 68 5.43 23.43 23.75
N VAL A 69 4.84 22.29 24.13
CA VAL A 69 3.78 22.20 25.14
C VAL A 69 4.11 21.10 26.16
N PRO A 70 3.67 21.24 27.42
CA PRO A 70 3.76 20.15 28.38
C PRO A 70 2.95 18.92 27.92
N VAL A 71 3.53 17.74 28.04
CA VAL A 71 2.99 16.41 27.67
C VAL A 71 2.90 15.36 28.81
N LEU A 72 1.71 14.83 29.08
CA LEU A 72 1.57 13.58 29.84
C LEU A 72 1.61 12.36 28.90
N LEU A 73 2.30 11.30 29.31
CA LEU A 73 2.32 10.05 28.58
C LEU A 73 1.39 9.05 29.23
N HIS A 74 0.51 8.49 28.43
CA HIS A 74 -0.44 7.49 28.87
C HIS A 74 -0.47 6.32 27.89
N SER A 75 0.00 5.14 28.28
CA SER A 75 -0.01 3.96 27.43
C SER A 75 -1.23 3.07 27.67
N SER A 76 -1.68 2.40 26.61
CA SER A 76 -2.76 1.39 26.62
C SER A 76 -2.29 0.03 26.05
N SER A 77 -0.98 -0.10 25.79
CA SER A 77 -0.42 -1.12 24.89
C SER A 77 0.56 -2.07 25.58
N LEU A 78 0.95 -1.82 26.83
CA LEU A 78 1.89 -2.68 27.57
C LEU A 78 1.23 -3.93 28.15
N SER A 79 -0.10 -3.92 28.31
CA SER A 79 -0.87 -5.11 28.69
C SER A 79 -0.41 -5.74 30.01
N LEU A 80 -0.31 -4.94 31.07
CA LEU A 80 0.35 -5.33 32.33
C LEU A 80 -0.23 -6.59 32.98
N GLY A 81 -1.49 -6.95 32.71
CA GLY A 81 -2.18 -8.13 33.24
C GLY A 81 -2.02 -9.42 32.43
N SER A 82 -1.20 -9.44 31.38
CA SER A 82 -0.99 -10.61 30.51
C SER A 82 -0.06 -11.66 31.11
N VAL A 83 -0.63 -12.57 31.91
CA VAL A 83 0.10 -13.67 32.57
C VAL A 83 0.85 -14.52 31.56
N GLY A 84 2.15 -14.71 31.80
CA GLY A 84 3.02 -15.54 30.96
C GLY A 84 3.43 -14.92 29.62
N ILE A 85 3.11 -13.64 29.39
CA ILE A 85 3.55 -12.87 28.23
C ILE A 85 4.50 -11.77 28.70
N GLU A 86 5.73 -11.75 28.17
CA GLU A 86 6.68 -10.68 28.48
C GLU A 86 6.27 -9.37 27.80
N MET A 87 6.54 -8.24 28.46
CA MET A 87 6.38 -6.92 27.85
C MET A 87 7.32 -6.78 26.64
N ASP A 88 6.78 -6.18 25.57
CA ASP A 88 7.52 -5.94 24.34
C ASP A 88 8.74 -5.04 24.59
N ARG A 89 9.93 -5.61 24.41
CA ARG A 89 11.20 -4.91 24.69
C ARG A 89 11.41 -3.70 23.79
N GLU A 90 11.00 -3.78 22.52
CA GLU A 90 11.14 -2.66 21.59
C GLU A 90 10.23 -1.51 22.00
N PHE A 91 8.99 -1.83 22.36
CA PHE A 91 8.02 -0.85 22.83
C PHE A 91 8.45 -0.20 24.15
N LEU A 92 9.00 -0.97 25.09
CA LEU A 92 9.58 -0.43 26.34
C LEU A 92 10.70 0.57 26.07
N HIS A 93 11.61 0.27 25.13
CA HIS A 93 12.68 1.18 24.74
C HIS A 93 12.15 2.49 24.14
N MET A 94 11.11 2.41 23.29
CA MET A 94 10.44 3.59 22.75
C MET A 94 9.79 4.42 23.87
N THR A 95 9.02 3.79 24.76
CA THR A 95 8.37 4.46 25.90
C THR A 95 9.40 5.17 26.78
N ARG A 96 10.53 4.53 27.12
CA ARG A 96 11.61 5.17 27.87
C ARG A 96 12.14 6.43 27.18
N ARG A 97 12.40 6.36 25.87
CA ARG A 97 12.89 7.54 25.11
C ARG A 97 11.87 8.66 25.11
N LEU A 98 10.58 8.33 24.97
CA LEU A 98 9.51 9.30 25.02
C LEU A 98 9.40 9.94 26.40
N CYS A 99 9.47 9.17 27.49
CA CYS A 99 9.50 9.71 28.86
C CYS A 99 10.66 10.70 29.04
N GLN A 100 11.85 10.37 28.55
CA GLN A 100 13.03 11.24 28.63
C GLN A 100 12.87 12.52 27.79
N ARG A 101 12.36 12.39 26.57
CA ARG A 101 12.25 13.50 25.61
C ARG A 101 11.12 14.48 25.96
N THR A 102 9.99 13.96 26.42
CA THR A 102 8.84 14.78 26.84
C THR A 102 9.01 15.32 28.26
N ALA A 103 9.97 14.80 29.03
CA ALA A 103 10.13 15.05 30.45
C ALA A 103 8.83 14.81 31.25
N SER A 104 8.01 13.85 30.79
CA SER A 104 6.71 13.57 31.39
C SER A 104 6.88 13.18 32.87
N PRO A 105 6.17 13.82 33.80
CA PRO A 105 6.37 13.65 35.24
C PRO A 105 5.95 12.28 35.76
N TRP A 106 5.02 11.61 35.06
CA TRP A 106 4.67 10.22 35.27
C TRP A 106 4.27 9.57 33.94
N LEU A 107 4.22 8.25 33.94
CA LEU A 107 3.62 7.44 32.88
C LEU A 107 2.31 6.86 33.42
N ALA A 108 1.20 7.06 32.73
CA ALA A 108 -0.04 6.35 32.99
C ALA A 108 -0.10 5.05 32.18
N GLU A 109 -0.67 3.99 32.76
CA GLU A 109 -0.97 2.74 32.04
C GLU A 109 -2.17 2.02 32.66
N HIS A 110 -2.93 1.32 31.82
CA HIS A 110 -4.10 0.58 32.25
C HIS A 110 -3.75 -0.70 33.01
N ILE A 111 -4.51 -0.99 34.06
CA ILE A 111 -4.59 -2.34 34.64
C ILE A 111 -5.43 -3.20 33.68
N SER A 112 -4.81 -3.64 32.59
CA SER A 112 -5.50 -4.31 31.49
C SER A 112 -4.88 -5.64 31.09
N TRP A 113 -5.73 -6.49 30.52
CA TRP A 113 -5.33 -7.63 29.71
C TRP A 113 -5.75 -7.40 28.26
N SER A 114 -4.77 -7.43 27.37
CA SER A 114 -4.96 -7.28 25.93
C SER A 114 -4.12 -8.22 25.07
N ARG A 115 -3.14 -8.93 25.65
CA ARG A 115 -2.25 -9.84 24.91
C ARG A 115 -2.32 -11.27 25.44
N PHE A 116 -2.21 -12.23 24.54
CA PHE A 116 -2.17 -13.66 24.88
C PHE A 116 -1.30 -14.43 23.89
N GLN A 117 -1.01 -15.69 24.18
CA GLN A 117 -0.23 -16.53 23.26
C GLN A 117 -0.99 -16.70 21.94
N GLY A 118 -0.48 -16.08 20.87
CA GLY A 118 -1.05 -16.15 19.53
C GLY A 118 -1.91 -14.95 19.10
N GLY A 119 -2.03 -13.87 19.90
CA GLY A 119 -2.76 -12.69 19.46
C GLY A 119 -2.90 -11.55 20.46
N ASP A 120 -3.71 -10.57 20.06
CA ASP A 120 -4.08 -9.36 20.80
C ASP A 120 -5.61 -9.19 20.71
N THR A 121 -6.26 -8.76 21.78
CA THR A 121 -7.71 -8.56 21.86
C THR A 121 -8.19 -7.28 21.16
N GLN A 122 -7.27 -6.39 20.76
CA GLN A 122 -7.51 -5.04 20.22
C GLN A 122 -8.26 -4.10 21.16
N HIS A 123 -8.57 -4.55 22.38
CA HIS A 123 -9.32 -3.83 23.39
C HIS A 123 -8.72 -4.11 24.76
N PHE A 124 -8.49 -3.07 25.56
CA PHE A 124 -8.10 -3.23 26.95
C PHE A 124 -9.31 -3.61 27.80
N ILE A 125 -9.24 -4.76 28.46
CA ILE A 125 -10.29 -5.24 29.37
C ILE A 125 -9.66 -5.43 30.74
N LEU A 126 -10.40 -5.14 31.81
CA LEU A 126 -9.93 -5.47 33.15
C LEU A 126 -9.63 -6.98 33.23
N PRO A 127 -8.43 -7.38 33.69
CA PRO A 127 -8.07 -8.79 33.74
C PRO A 127 -8.88 -9.52 34.82
N SER A 128 -8.79 -10.86 34.86
CA SER A 128 -9.42 -11.61 35.95
C SER A 128 -8.89 -11.15 37.31
N LEU A 129 -9.74 -11.11 38.34
CA LEU A 129 -9.37 -10.65 39.69
C LEU A 129 -8.57 -11.69 40.49
N ALA A 130 -7.94 -12.66 39.83
CA ALA A 130 -7.15 -13.70 40.45
C ALA A 130 -5.86 -13.13 41.04
N ARG A 131 -5.38 -13.73 42.13
CA ARG A 131 -4.13 -13.34 42.79
C ARG A 131 -2.92 -13.40 41.86
N GLU A 132 -2.82 -14.43 41.02
CA GLU A 132 -1.72 -14.60 40.05
C GLU A 132 -1.66 -13.46 39.02
N VAL A 133 -2.82 -12.97 38.58
CA VAL A 133 -2.90 -11.80 37.70
C VAL A 133 -2.41 -10.56 38.45
N ALA A 134 -2.86 -10.35 39.69
CA ALA A 134 -2.40 -9.22 40.50
C ALA A 134 -0.87 -9.26 40.68
N ASP A 135 -0.30 -10.44 40.91
CA ASP A 135 1.15 -10.64 41.04
C ASP A 135 1.89 -10.28 39.73
N THR A 136 1.32 -10.63 38.58
CA THR A 136 1.84 -10.28 37.25
C THR A 136 1.80 -8.78 37.00
N VAL A 137 0.66 -8.12 37.26
CA VAL A 137 0.53 -6.66 37.10
C VAL A 137 1.54 -5.93 37.98
N VAL A 138 1.68 -6.36 39.24
CA VAL A 138 2.66 -5.77 40.17
C VAL A 138 4.09 -5.95 39.66
N ALA A 139 4.47 -7.13 39.19
CA ALA A 139 5.80 -7.39 38.65
C ALA A 139 6.10 -6.51 37.42
N ASN A 140 5.17 -6.46 36.46
CA ASN A 140 5.31 -5.67 35.25
C ASN A 140 5.35 -4.17 35.55
N ALA A 141 4.54 -3.68 36.49
CA ALA A 141 4.55 -2.28 36.92
C ALA A 141 5.87 -1.87 37.60
N ILE A 142 6.48 -2.76 38.39
CA ILE A 142 7.80 -2.52 39.00
C ILE A 142 8.89 -2.51 37.92
N GLU A 143 8.85 -3.47 36.99
CA GLU A 143 9.80 -3.52 35.87
C GLU A 143 9.72 -2.27 34.99
N LEU A 144 8.50 -1.85 34.63
CA LEU A 144 8.27 -0.66 33.81
C LEU A 144 8.85 0.60 34.46
N GLN A 145 8.57 0.83 35.75
CA GLN A 145 9.11 1.96 36.50
C GLN A 145 10.64 1.92 36.56
N ALA A 146 11.23 0.75 36.83
CA ALA A 146 12.68 0.58 36.87
C ALA A 146 13.33 0.82 35.51
N PHE A 147 12.65 0.43 34.42
CA PHE A 147 13.17 0.54 33.07
C PHE A 147 13.11 1.97 32.52
N THR A 148 11.98 2.67 32.71
CA THR A 148 11.80 4.04 32.22
C THR A 148 12.45 5.08 33.12
N GLY A 149 12.54 4.80 34.43
CA GLY A 149 12.96 5.77 35.44
C GLY A 149 11.89 6.80 35.80
N THR A 150 10.64 6.60 35.33
CA THR A 150 9.52 7.52 35.50
C THR A 150 8.49 6.93 36.48
N PRO A 151 7.93 7.72 37.41
CA PRO A 151 6.83 7.27 38.27
C PRO A 151 5.65 6.72 37.45
N LEU A 152 5.01 5.65 37.93
CA LEU A 152 3.86 5.04 37.25
C LEU A 152 2.56 5.39 37.95
N VAL A 153 1.53 5.70 37.17
CA VAL A 153 0.14 5.83 37.60
C VAL A 153 -0.66 4.73 36.90
N LEU A 154 -1.43 3.96 37.67
CA LEU A 154 -2.20 2.84 37.15
C LEU A 154 -3.68 3.18 37.07
N GLU A 155 -4.30 2.82 35.95
CA GLU A 155 -5.69 3.15 35.64
C GLU A 155 -6.64 1.95 35.69
N ASN A 156 -7.90 2.19 36.05
CA ASN A 156 -8.97 1.20 35.96
C ASN A 156 -9.48 1.00 34.52
N ALA A 157 -9.35 -0.21 33.99
CA ALA A 157 -10.03 -0.59 32.75
C ALA A 157 -11.54 -0.87 32.99
N PRO A 158 -12.41 -0.69 31.99
CA PRO A 158 -13.83 -0.98 32.11
C PRO A 158 -14.09 -2.48 32.26
N ARG A 159 -15.11 -2.83 33.05
CA ARG A 159 -15.55 -4.22 33.25
C ARG A 159 -17.02 -4.37 32.91
N LEU A 160 -17.27 -4.96 31.73
CA LEU A 160 -18.62 -5.08 31.16
C LEU A 160 -19.39 -6.32 31.62
N PHE A 161 -18.72 -7.33 32.17
CA PHE A 161 -19.35 -8.56 32.63
C PHE A 161 -18.65 -9.15 33.85
N ALA A 162 -19.43 -9.85 34.68
CA ALA A 162 -18.90 -10.64 35.78
C ALA A 162 -18.33 -11.97 35.25
N MET A 163 -17.23 -12.43 35.86
CA MET A 163 -16.69 -13.77 35.61
C MET A 163 -16.67 -14.51 36.94
N ASP A 164 -17.40 -15.63 37.03
CA ASP A 164 -17.56 -16.42 38.26
C ASP A 164 -16.41 -17.42 38.50
N ILE A 165 -15.32 -17.30 37.74
CA ILE A 165 -14.18 -18.22 37.82
C ILE A 165 -13.04 -17.55 38.61
N GLY A 166 -12.82 -18.00 39.84
CA GLY A 166 -11.61 -17.71 40.62
C GLY A 166 -11.56 -16.38 41.38
N GLN A 167 -12.69 -15.80 41.83
CA GLN A 167 -12.65 -14.54 42.60
C GLN A 167 -12.30 -14.74 44.08
N GLU A 168 -11.19 -14.12 44.54
CA GLU A 168 -10.85 -13.96 45.97
C GLU A 168 -11.04 -12.53 46.49
N LEU A 169 -11.06 -11.51 45.63
CA LEU A 169 -11.14 -10.07 45.99
C LEU A 169 -12.22 -9.32 45.19
N SER A 170 -12.82 -8.29 45.78
CA SER A 170 -13.64 -7.32 45.04
C SER A 170 -12.79 -6.52 44.06
N GLU A 171 -13.40 -5.92 43.04
CA GLU A 171 -12.69 -5.13 42.03
C GLU A 171 -11.88 -3.97 42.63
N GLY A 172 -12.48 -3.19 43.53
CA GLY A 172 -11.76 -2.17 44.27
C GLY A 172 -10.63 -2.74 45.14
N GLY A 173 -10.85 -3.91 45.76
CA GLY A 173 -9.81 -4.61 46.52
C GLY A 173 -8.64 -5.10 45.66
N PHE A 174 -8.91 -5.58 44.45
CA PHE A 174 -7.91 -5.97 43.47
C PHE A 174 -7.08 -4.76 43.01
N ILE A 175 -7.74 -3.67 42.60
CA ILE A 175 -7.06 -2.44 42.15
C ILE A 175 -6.23 -1.84 43.30
N CYS A 176 -6.79 -1.75 44.51
CA CYS A 176 -6.04 -1.29 45.69
C CYS A 176 -4.80 -2.15 45.93
N SER A 177 -4.95 -3.47 45.91
CA SER A 177 -3.84 -4.41 46.10
C SER A 177 -2.73 -4.18 45.07
N VAL A 178 -3.07 -4.07 43.78
CA VAL A 178 -2.09 -3.86 42.71
C VAL A 178 -1.35 -2.53 42.90
N VAL A 179 -2.09 -1.42 43.04
CA VAL A 179 -1.53 -0.07 43.15
C VAL A 179 -0.63 0.08 44.40
N GLU A 180 -1.04 -0.50 45.53
CA GLU A 180 -0.26 -0.43 46.77
C GLU A 180 1.03 -1.25 46.67
N ARG A 181 0.97 -2.45 46.10
CA ARG A 181 2.11 -3.37 45.99
C ARG A 181 3.11 -2.95 44.90
N SER A 182 2.67 -2.24 43.87
CA SER A 182 3.54 -1.70 42.82
C SER A 182 4.13 -0.32 43.16
N HIS A 183 3.73 0.27 44.30
CA HIS A 183 4.07 1.63 44.71
C HIS A 183 3.66 2.72 43.70
N SER A 184 2.64 2.45 42.90
CA SER A 184 2.14 3.37 41.86
C SER A 184 1.17 4.42 42.43
N GLY A 185 0.98 5.50 41.66
CA GLY A 185 -0.21 6.34 41.77
C GLY A 185 -1.43 5.66 41.15
N PHE A 186 -2.60 6.25 41.34
CA PHE A 186 -3.86 5.79 40.74
C PHE A 186 -4.43 6.85 39.82
N LEU A 187 -4.84 6.43 38.62
CA LEU A 187 -5.61 7.22 37.66
C LEU A 187 -7.02 6.64 37.66
N LEU A 188 -8.01 7.51 37.85
CA LEU A 188 -9.41 7.12 37.75
C LEU A 188 -9.97 7.51 36.39
N ASP A 189 -10.21 6.53 35.53
CA ASP A 189 -11.14 6.73 34.42
C ASP A 189 -12.56 6.68 34.98
N LEU A 190 -13.16 7.88 35.04
CA LEU A 190 -14.48 8.06 35.62
C LEU A 190 -15.58 7.46 34.72
N ASP A 191 -15.43 7.55 33.40
CA ASP A 191 -16.40 7.00 32.44
C ASP A 191 -16.37 5.46 32.46
N SER A 192 -15.19 4.85 32.54
CA SER A 192 -15.02 3.42 32.79
C SER A 192 -15.61 2.99 34.14
N ALA A 193 -15.41 3.76 35.21
CA ALA A 193 -15.99 3.47 36.51
C ALA A 193 -17.53 3.55 36.50
N ILE A 194 -18.10 4.55 35.83
CA ILE A 194 -19.54 4.69 35.62
C ILE A 194 -20.07 3.51 34.79
N CYS A 195 -19.37 3.13 33.73
CA CYS A 195 -19.72 2.01 32.86
C CYS A 195 -19.75 0.70 33.64
N THR A 196 -18.69 0.40 34.40
CA THR A 196 -18.61 -0.78 35.28
C THR A 196 -19.75 -0.79 36.30
N ALA A 197 -19.99 0.32 37.00
CA ALA A 197 -21.04 0.38 38.01
C ALA A 197 -22.43 0.10 37.41
N ARG A 198 -22.71 0.63 36.22
CA ARG A 198 -23.97 0.35 35.50
C ARG A 198 -24.06 -1.09 35.02
N ALA A 199 -22.99 -1.62 34.41
CA ALA A 199 -22.96 -2.97 33.85
C ALA A 199 -23.13 -4.06 34.92
N LEU A 200 -22.54 -3.85 36.09
CA LEU A 200 -22.54 -4.82 37.19
C LEU A 200 -23.57 -4.51 38.29
N GLY A 201 -24.31 -3.40 38.17
CA GLY A 201 -25.34 -2.98 39.12
C GLY A 201 -24.79 -2.50 40.47
N TYR A 202 -23.57 -1.95 40.50
CA TYR A 202 -22.99 -1.36 41.71
C TYR A 202 -23.57 0.03 41.99
N ASP A 203 -23.66 0.39 43.27
CA ASP A 203 -23.78 1.81 43.64
C ASP A 203 -22.45 2.51 43.32
N LEU A 204 -22.49 3.52 42.45
CA LEU A 204 -21.30 4.22 42.00
C LEU A 204 -20.52 4.87 43.15
N ARG A 205 -21.20 5.40 44.18
CA ARG A 205 -20.52 6.07 45.30
C ARG A 205 -19.81 5.06 46.18
N GLU A 206 -20.42 3.91 46.44
CA GLU A 206 -19.76 2.81 47.15
C GLU A 206 -18.60 2.23 46.35
N TYR A 207 -18.76 2.06 45.04
CA TYR A 207 -17.71 1.59 44.15
C TYR A 207 -16.50 2.53 44.16
N LEU A 208 -16.70 3.84 43.96
CA LEU A 208 -15.61 4.83 44.00
C LEU A 208 -14.89 4.85 45.36
N ARG A 209 -15.60 4.68 46.48
CA ARG A 209 -14.98 4.59 47.81
C ARG A 209 -14.12 3.34 48.01
N SER A 210 -14.35 2.29 47.22
CA SER A 210 -13.57 1.06 47.27
C SER A 210 -12.24 1.14 46.49
N LEU A 211 -12.05 2.18 45.68
CA LEU A 211 -10.84 2.44 44.90
C LEU A 211 -9.75 3.12 45.76
N PRO A 212 -8.47 3.08 45.35
CA PRO A 212 -7.36 3.61 46.14
C PRO A 212 -7.25 5.15 46.07
N LEU A 213 -8.32 5.87 46.45
CA LEU A 213 -8.42 7.33 46.31
C LEU A 213 -7.32 8.11 47.05
N LYS A 214 -6.72 7.54 48.10
CA LYS A 214 -5.54 8.14 48.78
C LYS A 214 -4.30 8.26 47.89
N ARG A 215 -4.28 7.53 46.77
CA ARG A 215 -3.21 7.54 45.76
C ARG A 215 -3.68 8.15 44.44
N LEU A 216 -4.87 8.77 44.41
CA LEU A 216 -5.43 9.37 43.20
C LEU A 216 -4.55 10.55 42.74
N ILE A 217 -3.83 10.36 41.64
CA ILE A 217 -2.96 11.34 40.99
C ILE A 217 -3.68 11.98 39.81
N GLU A 218 -4.51 11.24 39.09
CA GLU A 218 -5.12 11.72 37.86
C GLU A 218 -6.56 11.23 37.71
N VAL A 219 -7.40 12.03 37.05
CA VAL A 219 -8.76 11.63 36.66
C VAL A 219 -8.95 11.89 35.18
N HIS A 220 -9.43 10.88 34.48
CA HIS A 220 -9.94 10.97 33.11
C HIS A 220 -11.44 11.17 33.13
N VAL A 221 -11.95 12.08 32.30
CA VAL A 221 -13.37 12.41 32.22
C VAL A 221 -13.79 12.85 30.83
N GLY A 222 -14.80 12.20 30.27
CA GLY A 222 -15.39 12.55 28.97
C GLY A 222 -16.41 13.70 29.05
N ASP A 223 -17.17 13.83 30.14
CA ASP A 223 -18.13 14.94 30.32
C ASP A 223 -18.04 15.59 31.72
N PRO A 224 -17.11 16.54 31.91
CA PRO A 224 -16.94 17.21 33.20
C PRO A 224 -18.14 18.08 33.60
N ARG A 225 -19.05 18.46 32.69
CA ARG A 225 -20.29 19.17 33.07
C ARG A 225 -21.26 18.23 33.77
N ARG A 226 -21.45 17.04 33.18
CA ARG A 226 -22.28 15.97 33.74
C ARG A 226 -21.74 15.51 35.10
N ASP A 227 -20.42 15.41 35.22
CA ASP A 227 -19.77 14.75 36.35
C ASP A 227 -19.15 15.72 37.38
N TRP A 228 -19.46 17.02 37.27
CA TRP A 228 -18.88 18.08 38.11
C TRP A 228 -18.96 17.81 39.61
N ASP A 229 -20.10 17.32 40.10
CA ASP A 229 -20.29 17.02 41.53
C ASP A 229 -19.39 15.89 42.03
N ILE A 230 -19.07 14.92 41.15
CA ILE A 230 -18.16 13.82 41.47
C ILE A 230 -16.73 14.34 41.44
N LEU A 231 -16.33 15.06 40.39
CA LEU A 231 -15.00 15.67 40.27
C LEU A 231 -14.69 16.53 41.49
N ARG A 232 -15.60 17.42 41.90
CA ARG A 232 -15.45 18.28 43.08
C ARG A 232 -15.25 17.49 44.38
N GLN A 233 -15.89 16.33 44.51
CA GLN A 233 -15.68 15.45 45.68
C GLN A 233 -14.31 14.77 45.64
N LEU A 234 -13.85 14.32 44.48
CA LEU A 234 -12.56 13.63 44.32
C LEU A 234 -11.37 14.52 44.72
N PHE A 235 -11.45 15.83 44.46
CA PHE A 235 -10.47 16.81 44.96
C PHE A 235 -10.32 16.80 46.50
N GLY A 236 -11.33 16.35 47.25
CA GLY A 236 -11.29 16.24 48.71
C GLY A 236 -10.80 14.88 49.24
N HIS A 237 -10.56 13.89 48.39
CA HIS A 237 -10.31 12.50 48.79
C HIS A 237 -8.87 11.99 48.54
N GLY A 238 -8.08 12.70 47.73
CA GLY A 238 -6.74 12.27 47.34
C GLY A 238 -5.86 13.42 46.85
N PRO A 239 -4.56 13.18 46.65
CA PRO A 239 -3.60 14.17 46.14
C PRO A 239 -3.74 14.35 44.63
N LEU A 240 -4.95 14.68 44.15
CA LEU A 240 -5.26 14.79 42.73
C LEU A 240 -4.36 15.84 42.05
N LYS A 241 -3.54 15.43 41.08
CA LYS A 241 -2.49 16.19 40.37
C LYS A 241 -2.80 16.53 38.91
N ALA A 242 -3.67 15.77 38.27
CA ALA A 242 -4.14 16.02 36.90
C ALA A 242 -5.64 15.74 36.73
N VAL A 243 -6.31 16.49 35.84
CA VAL A 243 -7.60 16.14 35.27
C VAL A 243 -7.44 16.16 33.75
N THR A 244 -7.50 15.00 33.12
CA THR A 244 -7.42 14.84 31.67
C THR A 244 -8.83 14.73 31.11
N ILE A 245 -9.08 15.48 30.04
CA ILE A 245 -10.38 15.52 29.41
C ILE A 245 -10.34 14.81 28.07
N GLU A 246 -11.19 13.79 27.91
CA GLU A 246 -11.27 12.91 26.72
C GLU A 246 -12.12 13.55 25.62
N TRP A 247 -11.58 14.53 24.89
CA TRP A 247 -12.33 15.29 23.89
C TRP A 247 -11.66 15.34 22.53
N ASP A 248 -12.48 15.44 21.48
CA ASP A 248 -12.02 15.93 20.18
C ASP A 248 -11.95 17.46 20.19
N ILE A 249 -10.74 17.99 20.01
CA ILE A 249 -10.48 19.44 19.98
C ILE A 249 -11.23 20.13 18.83
N ALA A 250 -11.55 19.41 17.75
CA ALA A 250 -12.24 19.96 16.59
C ALA A 250 -13.70 20.32 16.89
N ASP A 251 -14.37 19.57 17.76
CA ASP A 251 -15.81 19.68 17.99
C ASP A 251 -16.21 20.77 18.99
N ARG A 252 -15.30 21.19 19.88
CA ARG A 252 -15.63 22.05 21.03
C ARG A 252 -14.72 23.26 21.23
N ALA A 253 -13.81 23.53 20.30
CA ALA A 253 -12.95 24.69 20.34
C ALA A 253 -13.75 26.00 20.22
N GLY A 254 -13.92 26.70 21.35
CA GLY A 254 -14.65 27.96 21.43
C GLY A 254 -15.92 27.92 22.29
N ASP A 255 -16.17 26.82 22.99
CA ASP A 255 -17.27 26.73 23.95
C ASP A 255 -16.97 27.55 25.23
N PRO A 256 -17.67 28.69 25.45
CA PRO A 256 -17.37 29.59 26.57
C PRO A 256 -17.77 28.99 27.92
N GLU A 257 -18.77 28.11 27.97
CA GLU A 257 -19.18 27.42 29.19
C GLU A 257 -18.11 26.38 29.59
N LEU A 258 -17.48 25.76 28.60
CA LEU A 258 -16.40 24.80 28.81
C LEU A 258 -15.13 25.48 29.33
N ALA A 259 -14.78 26.61 28.73
CA ALA A 259 -13.68 27.44 29.21
C ALA A 259 -13.91 27.96 30.63
N ALA A 260 -15.16 28.26 30.99
CA ALA A 260 -15.52 28.62 32.37
C ALA A 260 -15.33 27.43 33.33
N LEU A 261 -15.83 26.25 32.95
CA LEU A 261 -15.68 25.02 33.74
C LEU A 261 -14.22 24.63 33.96
N ILE A 262 -13.38 24.71 32.92
CA ILE A 262 -11.94 24.44 33.05
C ILE A 262 -11.29 25.39 34.05
N ARG A 263 -11.65 26.69 34.03
CA ARG A 263 -11.17 27.65 35.03
C ARG A 263 -11.63 27.30 36.44
N GLU A 264 -12.86 26.80 36.61
CA GLU A 264 -13.37 26.34 37.90
C GLU A 264 -12.62 25.09 38.40
N ILE A 265 -12.34 24.11 37.52
CA ILE A 265 -11.50 22.94 37.85
C ILE A 265 -10.12 23.40 38.32
N LYS A 266 -9.49 24.33 37.58
CA LYS A 266 -8.19 24.90 37.96
C LYS A 266 -8.23 25.64 39.29
N ALA A 267 -9.33 26.34 39.60
CA ALA A 267 -9.49 27.08 40.86
C ALA A 267 -9.61 26.18 42.09
N LEU A 268 -9.95 24.90 41.94
CA LEU A 268 -9.91 23.91 43.03
C LEU A 268 -8.48 23.55 43.44
N ARG A 269 -7.45 24.06 42.72
CA ARG A 269 -6.03 23.86 43.02
C ARG A 269 -5.37 25.18 43.42
N PRO A 270 -4.96 25.33 44.69
CA PRO A 270 -4.37 26.59 45.17
C PRO A 270 -2.91 26.79 44.74
N GLU A 271 -2.21 25.75 44.27
CA GLU A 271 -0.81 25.83 43.84
C GLU A 271 -0.67 26.06 42.33
N PRO A 272 0.26 26.92 41.89
CA PRO A 272 0.52 27.15 40.47
C PRO A 272 1.14 25.90 39.81
N LEU A 273 0.78 25.67 38.54
CA LEU A 273 1.35 24.65 37.68
C LEU A 273 2.89 24.72 37.70
N PHE A 274 3.54 23.65 38.13
CA PHE A 274 5.00 23.61 38.29
C PHE A 274 5.72 22.90 37.14
N TRP A 275 4.99 22.43 36.14
CA TRP A 275 5.60 21.66 35.07
C TRP A 275 5.73 22.49 33.77
N GLN A 276 6.94 23.02 33.56
CA GLN A 276 7.35 23.59 32.27
C GLN A 276 7.98 22.49 31.43
N ALA A 277 7.70 22.47 30.12
CA ALA A 277 8.45 21.67 29.15
C ALA A 277 9.95 21.95 29.39
N GLY A 278 10.69 20.93 29.80
CA GLY A 278 12.00 21.11 30.42
C GLY A 278 12.90 22.01 29.59
N THR A 279 13.54 23.00 30.22
CA THR A 279 14.82 23.51 29.75
C THR A 279 15.74 22.31 29.62
N LEU A 280 15.95 21.86 28.38
CA LEU A 280 16.84 20.77 28.02
C LEU A 280 18.18 20.99 28.73
N ALA A 281 18.52 20.12 29.69
CA ALA A 281 19.91 19.89 29.98
C ALA A 281 20.50 19.34 28.68
N GLU A 282 21.45 20.06 28.07
CA GLU A 282 22.15 19.61 26.87
C GLU A 282 22.61 18.17 27.10
N ALA A 283 21.99 17.23 26.40
CA ALA A 283 22.55 15.90 26.26
C ALA A 283 23.95 16.08 25.62
N PRO A 284 24.97 15.32 26.06
CA PRO A 284 26.29 15.42 25.45
C PRO A 284 26.14 15.20 23.95
N ALA A 285 26.51 16.22 23.17
CA ALA A 285 26.37 16.20 21.72
C ALA A 285 27.01 14.93 21.17
N PRO A 286 26.28 14.10 20.39
CA PRO A 286 26.92 13.03 19.65
C PRO A 286 27.95 13.67 18.72
N ALA A 287 29.11 13.02 18.60
CA ALA A 287 30.23 13.50 17.80
C ALA A 287 29.75 13.94 16.41
N ALA A 288 30.15 15.14 16.00
CA ALA A 288 29.71 15.83 14.79
C ALA A 288 29.65 14.89 13.58
N SER A 289 28.42 14.62 13.12
CA SER A 289 28.13 14.02 11.82
C SER A 289 27.63 15.13 10.88
N PRO A 290 27.79 14.98 9.55
CA PRO A 290 27.76 16.10 8.60
C PRO A 290 26.36 16.70 8.31
N LEU A 291 25.33 16.37 9.08
CA LEU A 291 24.00 16.96 8.98
C LEU A 291 23.49 17.29 10.39
N ASP A 292 23.17 18.56 10.61
CA ASP A 292 22.61 19.07 11.86
C ASP A 292 21.29 18.35 12.16
N GLY A 293 21.09 17.83 13.37
CA GLY A 293 19.99 16.92 13.73
C GLY A 293 18.58 17.48 13.50
N GLN A 294 18.49 18.80 13.32
CA GLN A 294 17.29 19.57 13.03
C GLN A 294 16.98 19.72 11.52
N THR A 295 17.83 19.21 10.63
CA THR A 295 17.59 19.31 9.18
C THR A 295 16.34 18.50 8.79
N LEU A 296 15.37 19.14 8.15
CA LEU A 296 14.21 18.45 7.58
C LEU A 296 14.65 17.66 6.36
N LEU A 297 14.33 16.38 6.34
CA LEU A 297 14.66 15.42 5.30
C LEU A 297 13.38 14.79 4.77
N GLN A 298 13.31 14.50 3.47
CA GLN A 298 12.19 13.82 2.84
C GLN A 298 12.68 12.80 1.82
N LEU A 299 11.92 11.72 1.67
CA LEU A 299 12.13 10.73 0.62
C LEU A 299 11.85 11.39 -0.74
N ARG A 300 12.82 11.25 -1.65
CA ARG A 300 12.79 11.81 -2.99
C ARG A 300 11.55 11.33 -3.76
N ALA A 301 10.90 12.27 -4.45
CA ALA A 301 9.82 11.96 -5.39
C ALA A 301 10.32 11.04 -6.52
N GLY A 302 9.65 9.90 -6.72
CA GLY A 302 10.07 8.85 -7.67
C GLY A 302 10.81 7.67 -7.05
N THR A 303 10.96 7.64 -5.73
CA THR A 303 11.34 6.42 -4.99
C THR A 303 10.12 5.51 -4.84
N TRP A 304 10.28 4.23 -5.16
CA TRP A 304 9.22 3.23 -5.09
C TRP A 304 9.56 2.15 -4.08
N LEU A 305 8.53 1.58 -3.43
CA LEU A 305 8.65 0.39 -2.60
C LEU A 305 8.16 -0.82 -3.41
N GLY A 306 9.07 -1.76 -3.67
CA GLY A 306 8.77 -3.08 -4.18
C GLY A 306 8.54 -4.06 -3.03
N ILE A 307 7.57 -4.96 -3.21
CA ILE A 307 7.28 -6.07 -2.30
C ILE A 307 7.43 -7.34 -3.12
N ASP A 308 8.39 -8.19 -2.74
CA ASP A 308 8.48 -9.58 -3.21
C ASP A 308 8.03 -10.54 -2.09
N ARG A 309 8.04 -11.85 -2.32
CA ARG A 309 7.50 -12.86 -1.40
C ARG A 309 8.01 -12.76 0.05
N ASP A 310 9.25 -12.34 0.24
CA ASP A 310 9.92 -12.26 1.54
C ASP A 310 10.83 -11.02 1.69
N ARG A 311 10.81 -10.08 0.73
CA ARG A 311 11.76 -8.96 0.65
C ARG A 311 11.07 -7.65 0.32
N PHE A 312 11.53 -6.58 0.95
CA PHE A 312 11.14 -5.21 0.61
C PHE A 312 12.31 -4.52 -0.07
N THR A 313 12.02 -3.75 -1.11
CA THR A 313 13.05 -3.08 -1.90
C THR A 313 12.66 -1.63 -2.15
N LEU A 314 13.49 -0.67 -1.72
CA LEU A 314 13.38 0.70 -2.21
C LEU A 314 14.19 0.87 -3.49
N TRP A 315 13.60 1.51 -4.49
CA TRP A 315 14.26 1.65 -5.76
C TRP A 315 13.84 2.93 -6.52
N ASP A 316 14.78 3.50 -7.27
CA ASP A 316 14.58 4.66 -8.14
C ASP A 316 15.18 4.36 -9.52
N ARG A 317 14.29 4.14 -10.51
CA ARG A 317 14.68 3.81 -11.91
C ARG A 317 15.44 4.94 -12.61
N ARG A 318 15.26 6.21 -12.19
CA ARG A 318 15.97 7.35 -12.80
C ARG A 318 17.43 7.38 -12.39
N ARG A 319 17.77 6.79 -11.23
CA ARG A 319 19.14 6.77 -10.69
C ARG A 319 19.77 5.37 -10.65
N ALA A 320 19.07 4.34 -11.12
CA ALA A 320 19.52 2.94 -11.05
C ALA A 320 19.87 2.52 -9.61
N LEU A 321 19.06 2.95 -8.65
CA LEU A 321 19.21 2.63 -7.24
C LEU A 321 18.22 1.53 -6.86
N ASP A 322 18.73 0.53 -6.13
CA ASP A 322 17.99 -0.61 -5.58
C ASP A 322 18.59 -0.91 -4.19
N LEU A 323 17.74 -0.92 -3.17
CA LEU A 323 18.11 -1.09 -1.78
C LEU A 323 17.13 -2.04 -1.10
N GLU A 324 17.64 -3.19 -0.66
CA GLU A 324 16.88 -4.15 0.12
C GLU A 324 16.69 -3.68 1.57
N LEU A 325 15.51 -3.95 2.10
CA LEU A 325 15.09 -3.55 3.43
C LEU A 325 14.45 -4.72 4.16
N ALA A 326 14.81 -4.89 5.43
CA ALA A 326 14.06 -5.72 6.36
C ALA A 326 12.71 -5.05 6.69
N ILE A 327 11.68 -5.85 6.98
CA ILE A 327 10.33 -5.35 7.30
C ILE A 327 10.33 -4.38 8.50
N GLN A 328 11.18 -4.64 9.49
CA GLN A 328 11.40 -3.76 10.66
C GLN A 328 11.86 -2.33 10.28
N LEU A 329 12.37 -2.11 9.06
CA LEU A 329 12.83 -0.80 8.60
C LEU A 329 11.76 -0.02 7.81
N LEU A 330 10.59 -0.61 7.54
CA LEU A 330 9.49 0.07 6.85
C LEU A 330 8.93 1.29 7.61
N PRO A 331 8.79 1.27 8.95
CA PRO A 331 8.38 2.46 9.70
C PRO A 331 9.33 3.64 9.46
N LEU A 332 10.63 3.36 9.34
CA LEU A 332 11.66 4.36 9.06
C LEU A 332 11.50 4.97 7.66
N VAL A 333 11.21 4.15 6.65
CA VAL A 333 10.94 4.63 5.29
C VAL A 333 9.66 5.46 5.23
N ARG A 334 8.60 4.98 5.90
CA ARG A 334 7.32 5.69 6.00
C ARG A 334 7.47 7.06 6.66
N HIS A 335 8.31 7.16 7.69
CA HIS A 335 8.58 8.40 8.42
C HIS A 335 8.94 9.55 7.48
N PHE A 336 9.80 9.28 6.49
CA PHE A 336 10.31 10.27 5.56
C PHE A 336 9.44 10.50 4.31
N LEU A 337 8.24 9.90 4.19
CA LEU A 337 7.32 10.27 3.12
C LEU A 337 6.91 11.76 3.18
N CYS A 338 6.99 12.35 4.38
CA CYS A 338 6.86 13.78 4.61
C CYS A 338 8.20 14.36 5.13
N PRO A 339 8.42 15.69 5.05
CA PRO A 339 9.59 16.31 5.64
C PRO A 339 9.69 16.05 7.16
N ARG A 340 10.79 15.45 7.61
CA ARG A 340 11.06 15.07 9.02
C ARG A 340 12.53 15.22 9.40
N THR A 341 12.79 15.43 10.68
CA THR A 341 14.14 15.49 11.24
C THR A 341 14.78 14.11 11.40
N LEU A 342 16.11 14.03 11.42
CA LEU A 342 16.81 12.79 11.77
C LEU A 342 16.53 12.40 13.23
N ASP A 343 16.42 13.38 14.12
CA ASP A 343 16.13 13.17 15.55
C ASP A 343 14.77 12.51 15.77
N SER A 344 13.73 12.87 14.99
CA SER A 344 12.42 12.22 15.09
C SER A 344 12.44 10.77 14.59
N ALA A 345 13.31 10.45 13.63
CA ALA A 345 13.45 9.08 13.12
C ALA A 345 14.08 8.14 14.17
N LEU A 346 15.00 8.65 15.00
CA LEU A 346 15.67 7.90 16.07
C LEU A 346 14.74 7.51 17.24
N LEU A 347 13.52 8.05 17.27
CA LEU A 347 12.52 7.72 18.28
C LEU A 347 11.71 6.47 17.94
N LEU A 348 11.66 6.08 16.66
CA LEU A 348 10.91 4.92 16.19
C LEU A 348 11.45 3.62 16.82
N PRO A 349 10.59 2.60 17.01
CA PRO A 349 11.03 1.26 17.41
C PRO A 349 12.15 0.75 16.48
N GLY A 350 13.21 0.16 17.04
CA GLY A 350 14.35 -0.39 16.27
C GLY A 350 15.30 0.62 15.60
N ALA A 351 15.10 1.94 15.73
CA ALA A 351 15.86 2.94 14.99
C ALA A 351 17.34 3.12 15.42
N LEU A 352 17.71 2.65 16.62
CA LEU A 352 19.07 2.75 17.18
C LEU A 352 19.88 1.44 17.06
N GLU A 353 19.35 0.42 16.38
CA GLU A 353 20.10 -0.79 16.08
C GLU A 353 21.00 -0.59 14.84
N ASP A 354 22.11 -1.34 14.78
CA ASP A 354 23.17 -1.24 13.76
C ASP A 354 22.71 -1.31 12.27
N PRO A 355 21.52 -1.86 11.88
CA PRO A 355 21.06 -1.70 10.50
C PRO A 355 20.29 -0.39 10.23
N SER A 356 19.67 0.24 11.23
CA SER A 356 18.79 1.42 11.02
C SER A 356 19.57 2.71 10.77
N LEU A 357 20.62 2.96 11.55
CA LEU A 357 21.49 4.13 11.34
C LEU A 357 22.30 4.01 10.04
N ALA A 358 22.80 2.80 9.75
CA ALA A 358 23.48 2.50 8.49
C ALA A 358 22.57 2.72 7.29
N LEU A 359 21.30 2.31 7.39
CA LEU A 359 20.30 2.56 6.36
C LEU A 359 20.06 4.05 6.13
N LEU A 360 19.89 4.86 7.18
CA LEU A 360 19.67 6.31 7.03
C LEU A 360 20.85 6.99 6.34
N GLN A 361 22.07 6.63 6.74
CA GLN A 361 23.29 7.12 6.10
C GLN A 361 23.34 6.70 4.62
N ASP A 362 22.98 5.45 4.31
CA ASP A 362 22.97 4.94 2.94
C ASP A 362 21.88 5.62 2.07
N LEU A 363 20.69 5.86 2.61
CA LEU A 363 19.61 6.59 1.93
C LEU A 363 20.01 8.04 1.62
N ILE A 364 20.67 8.72 2.55
CA ILE A 364 21.20 10.08 2.36
C ILE A 364 22.33 10.07 1.33
N ALA A 365 23.30 9.15 1.48
CA ALA A 365 24.45 9.04 0.57
C ALA A 365 24.03 8.74 -0.88
N ARG A 366 22.98 7.93 -1.06
CA ARG A 366 22.38 7.62 -2.37
C ARG A 366 21.44 8.72 -2.88
N GLY A 367 21.16 9.74 -2.06
CA GLY A 367 20.27 10.86 -2.39
C GLY A 367 18.80 10.46 -2.53
N LEU A 368 18.41 9.34 -1.91
CA LEU A 368 17.01 8.92 -1.75
C LEU A 368 16.34 9.72 -0.64
N LEU A 369 17.08 10.11 0.39
CA LEU A 369 16.64 11.01 1.44
C LEU A 369 17.31 12.38 1.25
N GLN A 370 16.52 13.45 1.18
CA GLN A 370 16.99 14.77 0.76
C GLN A 370 16.57 15.89 1.72
N PRO A 371 17.42 16.92 1.93
CA PRO A 371 17.03 18.12 2.67
C PRO A 371 15.83 18.82 2.04
N VAL A 372 14.94 19.33 2.89
CA VAL A 372 13.82 20.19 2.53
C VAL A 372 14.13 21.57 3.08
N ASP A 373 14.46 22.51 2.20
CA ASP A 373 14.57 23.92 2.61
C ASP A 373 13.19 24.37 3.11
N GLY A 374 13.14 24.98 4.30
CA GLY A 374 11.91 25.25 5.09
C GLY A 374 10.87 26.21 4.48
N GLN A 375 10.72 26.26 3.16
CA GLN A 375 9.56 26.81 2.47
C GLN A 375 8.60 25.66 2.15
N ALA A 376 7.32 25.82 2.49
CA ALA A 376 6.23 25.02 1.92
C ALA A 376 6.49 24.81 0.43
N PRO A 377 6.26 23.61 -0.14
CA PRO A 377 6.80 23.22 -1.44
C PRO A 377 6.46 24.27 -2.51
N GLY A 378 7.39 25.20 -2.73
CA GLY A 378 7.49 25.93 -3.97
C GLY A 378 7.87 24.89 -5.02
N PRO A 379 7.35 24.99 -6.25
CA PRO A 379 7.45 23.94 -7.25
C PRO A 379 8.92 23.51 -7.36
N SER A 380 9.19 22.27 -6.96
CA SER A 380 10.49 21.62 -7.03
C SER A 380 11.08 21.78 -8.43
N GLU A 381 12.42 21.85 -8.51
CA GLU A 381 13.24 21.80 -9.74
C GLU A 381 12.50 21.23 -10.94
N PRO A 382 12.48 21.97 -12.06
CA PRO A 382 11.30 22.10 -12.90
C PRO A 382 10.56 20.77 -12.99
N GLU A 383 9.40 20.69 -12.32
CA GLU A 383 8.23 20.20 -13.04
C GLU A 383 8.24 20.98 -14.35
N ALA A 384 8.90 20.41 -15.37
CA ALA A 384 8.86 20.95 -16.69
C ALA A 384 7.39 20.85 -17.07
N ALA A 385 6.66 21.94 -16.83
CA ALA A 385 5.38 22.22 -17.41
C ALA A 385 5.59 22.04 -18.93
N GLY A 386 5.24 20.86 -19.42
CA GLY A 386 5.55 20.41 -20.78
C GLY A 386 6.14 19.00 -20.93
N ASP A 387 6.51 18.27 -19.87
CA ASP A 387 6.96 16.89 -20.03
C ASP A 387 5.77 15.93 -20.20
N ILE A 388 5.67 15.29 -21.37
CA ILE A 388 4.67 14.27 -21.69
C ILE A 388 4.59 13.15 -20.64
N TRP A 389 5.68 12.88 -19.92
CA TRP A 389 5.75 11.80 -18.94
C TRP A 389 5.03 12.11 -17.62
N SER A 390 4.76 13.38 -17.33
CA SER A 390 4.05 13.81 -16.11
C SER A 390 2.67 13.16 -15.95
N HIS A 391 1.97 12.91 -17.06
CA HIS A 391 0.65 12.28 -17.07
C HIS A 391 0.68 10.80 -17.48
N TRP A 392 1.87 10.26 -17.78
CA TRP A 392 2.08 8.91 -18.34
C TRP A 392 2.94 8.04 -17.41
N GLN A 393 2.77 8.14 -16.09
CA GLN A 393 3.62 7.47 -15.10
C GLN A 393 3.80 5.96 -15.37
N VAL A 394 2.72 5.20 -15.54
CA VAL A 394 2.79 3.74 -15.81
C VAL A 394 3.49 3.43 -17.15
N ALA A 395 3.28 4.27 -18.16
CA ALA A 395 3.95 4.11 -19.46
C ALA A 395 5.44 4.48 -19.37
N LEU A 396 5.80 5.47 -18.55
CA LEU A 396 7.19 5.79 -18.23
C LEU A 396 7.88 4.60 -17.56
N ASP A 397 7.21 3.94 -16.61
CA ASP A 397 7.76 2.77 -15.94
C ASP A 397 8.00 1.61 -16.90
N PHE A 398 7.06 1.34 -17.80
CA PHE A 398 7.24 0.35 -18.86
C PHE A 398 8.40 0.73 -19.79
N TYR A 399 8.48 2.01 -20.20
CA TYR A 399 9.55 2.49 -21.06
C TYR A 399 10.93 2.36 -20.40
N LEU A 400 11.09 2.88 -19.18
CA LEU A 400 12.33 2.79 -18.41
C LEU A 400 12.70 1.34 -18.10
N GLY A 401 11.72 0.51 -17.74
CA GLY A 401 11.91 -0.91 -17.46
C GLY A 401 12.34 -1.75 -18.69
N THR A 402 12.09 -1.27 -19.91
CA THR A 402 12.48 -1.96 -21.16
C THR A 402 13.67 -1.30 -21.87
N ARG A 403 14.20 -0.20 -21.32
CA ARG A 403 15.36 0.53 -21.84
C ARG A 403 16.65 -0.11 -21.32
N THR A 404 17.62 -0.27 -22.23
CA THR A 404 18.97 -0.69 -21.87
C THR A 404 19.91 0.50 -21.86
N GLN A 405 20.89 0.47 -20.96
CA GLN A 405 21.89 1.50 -20.79
C GLN A 405 23.25 0.99 -21.27
N THR A 406 24.25 1.87 -21.34
CA THR A 406 25.62 1.50 -21.76
C THR A 406 26.24 0.43 -20.86
N ALA A 407 25.84 0.38 -19.59
CA ALA A 407 26.28 -0.63 -18.64
C ALA A 407 25.52 -1.97 -18.73
N THR A 408 24.45 -2.07 -19.54
CA THR A 408 23.70 -3.32 -19.66
C THR A 408 24.56 -4.37 -20.38
N PRO A 409 24.86 -5.52 -19.74
CA PRO A 409 25.67 -6.56 -20.37
C PRO A 409 24.89 -7.23 -21.49
N TYR A 410 25.54 -7.42 -22.64
CA TYR A 410 25.02 -8.22 -23.74
C TYR A 410 25.86 -9.48 -23.89
N LEU A 411 25.18 -10.63 -23.96
CA LEU A 411 25.80 -11.89 -24.32
C LEU A 411 26.18 -11.86 -25.80
N SER A 412 27.29 -12.50 -26.14
CA SER A 412 27.57 -12.84 -27.52
C SER A 412 26.51 -13.82 -28.05
N VAL A 413 26.37 -13.90 -29.38
CA VAL A 413 25.42 -14.83 -30.02
C VAL A 413 25.68 -16.28 -29.59
N ALA A 414 26.95 -16.70 -29.54
CA ALA A 414 27.32 -18.05 -29.15
C ALA A 414 26.93 -18.36 -27.68
N GLN A 415 27.20 -17.43 -26.75
CA GLN A 415 26.80 -17.58 -25.35
C GLN A 415 25.28 -17.64 -25.19
N MET A 416 24.55 -16.82 -25.95
CA MET A 416 23.09 -16.84 -25.94
C MET A 416 22.54 -18.18 -26.47
N GLU A 417 23.12 -18.72 -27.55
CA GLU A 417 22.71 -20.02 -28.11
C GLU A 417 22.97 -21.17 -27.13
N GLU A 418 24.13 -21.20 -26.49
CA GLU A 418 24.47 -22.19 -25.45
C GLU A 418 23.50 -22.10 -24.27
N GLN A 419 23.21 -20.89 -23.79
CA GLN A 419 22.27 -20.69 -22.69
C GLN A 419 20.85 -21.13 -23.06
N LEU A 420 20.37 -20.83 -24.27
CA LEU A 420 19.05 -21.24 -24.73
C LEU A 420 18.97 -22.77 -24.93
N ALA A 421 20.03 -23.40 -25.44
CA ALA A 421 20.12 -24.85 -25.55
C ALA A 421 20.09 -25.52 -24.17
N GLY A 422 20.86 -25.01 -23.21
CA GLY A 422 20.84 -25.46 -21.81
C GLY A 422 19.45 -25.29 -21.18
N LYS A 423 18.81 -24.14 -21.39
CA LYS A 423 17.43 -23.91 -20.93
C LYS A 423 16.44 -24.91 -21.53
N ALA A 424 16.56 -25.21 -22.82
CA ALA A 424 15.67 -26.14 -23.51
C ALA A 424 15.71 -27.58 -22.96
N LEU A 425 16.84 -27.99 -22.36
CA LEU A 425 16.96 -29.29 -21.68
C LEU A 425 16.12 -29.37 -20.39
N GLN A 426 15.95 -28.24 -19.70
CA GLN A 426 15.18 -28.17 -18.46
C GLN A 426 13.71 -27.81 -18.72
N GLN A 427 13.49 -26.89 -19.64
CA GLN A 427 12.18 -26.37 -20.02
C GLN A 427 12.11 -26.25 -21.54
N ARG A 428 11.43 -27.20 -22.16
CA ARG A 428 11.19 -27.18 -23.62
C ARG A 428 10.55 -25.86 -24.03
N GLN A 429 10.96 -25.33 -25.17
CA GLN A 429 10.35 -24.14 -25.75
C GLN A 429 8.85 -24.39 -26.00
N PRO A 430 7.95 -23.45 -25.63
CA PRO A 430 6.52 -23.57 -25.92
C PRO A 430 6.25 -23.79 -27.41
N SER A 431 5.16 -24.51 -27.72
CA SER A 431 4.78 -24.79 -29.11
C SER A 431 4.62 -23.50 -29.89
N ALA A 432 5.13 -23.48 -31.13
CA ALA A 432 4.94 -22.38 -32.07
C ALA A 432 3.53 -22.34 -32.68
N PHE A 433 2.68 -23.29 -32.30
CA PHE A 433 1.32 -23.46 -32.80
C PHE A 433 0.34 -23.45 -31.65
N LYS A 434 -0.87 -22.98 -31.94
CA LYS A 434 -2.08 -23.19 -31.17
C LYS A 434 -3.05 -23.88 -32.12
N ASP A 435 -3.72 -24.92 -31.67
CA ASP A 435 -4.67 -25.69 -32.48
C ASP A 435 -5.82 -26.15 -31.56
N TYR A 436 -7.05 -26.01 -32.02
CA TYR A 436 -8.28 -26.44 -31.35
C TYR A 436 -8.79 -27.74 -32.01
N PHE A 437 -8.09 -28.86 -31.77
CA PHE A 437 -8.36 -30.13 -32.47
C PHE A 437 -9.78 -30.70 -32.30
N SER A 438 -10.48 -30.34 -31.22
CA SER A 438 -11.86 -30.75 -30.96
C SER A 438 -12.92 -29.90 -31.68
N HIS A 439 -12.53 -28.77 -32.28
CA HIS A 439 -13.44 -27.86 -32.95
C HIS A 439 -13.63 -28.23 -34.43
N PRO A 440 -14.81 -27.95 -35.03
CA PRO A 440 -15.01 -28.12 -36.46
C PRO A 440 -13.96 -27.36 -37.26
N PHE A 441 -13.35 -28.03 -38.23
CA PHE A 441 -12.25 -27.49 -39.03
C PHE A 441 -12.65 -27.34 -40.49
N GLN A 442 -12.40 -26.16 -41.05
CA GLN A 442 -12.57 -25.85 -42.45
C GLN A 442 -11.19 -25.60 -43.07
N ALA A 443 -10.75 -26.49 -43.96
CA ALA A 443 -9.54 -26.30 -44.74
C ALA A 443 -9.71 -25.13 -45.72
N LEU A 444 -8.64 -24.37 -45.93
CA LEU A 444 -8.57 -23.30 -46.92
C LEU A 444 -7.70 -23.73 -48.10
N ASP A 445 -8.03 -23.24 -49.29
CA ASP A 445 -7.26 -23.52 -50.49
C ASP A 445 -5.87 -22.90 -50.40
N ASN A 446 -4.83 -23.68 -50.71
CA ASN A 446 -3.44 -23.20 -50.63
C ASN A 446 -3.17 -22.16 -51.73
N PRO A 447 -2.89 -20.89 -51.37
CA PRO A 447 -2.70 -19.83 -52.36
C PRO A 447 -1.41 -19.98 -53.19
N LEU A 448 -0.49 -20.86 -52.80
CA LEU A 448 0.68 -21.20 -53.63
C LEU A 448 0.33 -22.11 -54.81
N LEU A 449 -0.75 -22.89 -54.71
CA LEU A 449 -1.21 -23.79 -55.77
C LEU A 449 -2.17 -23.09 -56.74
N ALA A 450 -2.90 -22.08 -56.25
CA ALA A 450 -3.84 -21.28 -57.02
C ALA A 450 -3.76 -19.80 -56.60
N PRO A 451 -2.68 -19.08 -56.99
CA PRO A 451 -2.53 -17.68 -56.62
C PRO A 451 -3.66 -16.83 -57.23
N PRO A 452 -4.16 -15.82 -56.51
CA PRO A 452 -5.09 -14.85 -57.08
C PRO A 452 -4.49 -14.20 -58.33
N ALA A 453 -5.25 -14.12 -59.42
CA ALA A 453 -4.77 -13.57 -60.71
C ALA A 453 -4.19 -12.14 -60.58
N LEU A 454 -4.71 -11.36 -59.63
CA LEU A 454 -4.22 -10.01 -59.30
C LEU A 454 -2.75 -9.99 -58.87
N PHE A 455 -2.21 -11.07 -58.28
CA PHE A 455 -0.83 -11.11 -57.81
C PHE A 455 0.20 -11.22 -58.93
N GLU A 456 -0.18 -11.70 -60.11
CA GLU A 456 0.77 -11.85 -61.23
C GLU A 456 1.18 -10.51 -61.86
N GLN A 457 0.44 -9.44 -61.60
CA GLN A 457 0.61 -8.14 -62.28
C GLN A 457 1.16 -7.03 -61.37
N LEU A 458 1.23 -7.25 -60.05
CA LEU A 458 1.48 -6.19 -59.09
C LEU A 458 2.94 -6.14 -58.63
N GLN A 459 3.52 -4.93 -58.66
CA GLN A 459 4.84 -4.68 -58.09
C GLN A 459 4.74 -4.17 -56.65
N LEU A 460 5.69 -4.54 -55.79
CA LEU A 460 5.70 -4.13 -54.38
C LEU A 460 5.61 -2.60 -54.19
N LEU A 461 6.34 -1.83 -55.00
CA LEU A 461 6.34 -0.37 -54.91
C LEU A 461 4.97 0.24 -55.26
N GLU A 462 4.25 -0.38 -56.19
CA GLU A 462 2.90 0.04 -56.57
C GLU A 462 1.90 -0.25 -55.45
N VAL A 463 2.00 -1.42 -54.81
CA VAL A 463 1.16 -1.78 -53.65
C VAL A 463 1.42 -0.82 -52.48
N LEU A 464 2.69 -0.49 -52.19
CA LEU A 464 3.04 0.47 -51.16
C LEU A 464 2.46 1.87 -51.43
N ALA A 465 2.52 2.34 -52.68
CA ALA A 465 1.97 3.63 -53.08
C ALA A 465 0.44 3.67 -53.02
N ARG A 466 -0.23 2.54 -53.32
CA ARG A 466 -1.70 2.42 -53.28
C ARG A 466 -2.26 2.17 -51.90
N ARG A 467 -1.47 1.64 -50.97
CA ARG A 467 -1.95 1.25 -49.64
C ARG A 467 -2.55 2.46 -48.93
N GLN A 468 -3.81 2.30 -48.50
CA GLN A 468 -4.56 3.31 -47.75
C GLN A 468 -5.39 2.64 -46.65
N THR A 469 -5.68 3.41 -45.60
CA THR A 469 -6.60 2.98 -44.54
C THR A 469 -7.99 3.44 -44.94
N CYS A 470 -8.91 2.49 -45.12
CA CYS A 470 -10.27 2.75 -45.58
C CYS A 470 -11.26 2.36 -44.49
N ARG A 471 -12.18 3.28 -44.17
CA ARG A 471 -13.24 3.09 -43.16
C ARG A 471 -14.62 3.09 -43.80
N THR A 472 -14.69 2.63 -45.06
CA THR A 472 -15.91 2.58 -45.85
C THR A 472 -15.84 1.34 -46.71
N PHE A 473 -16.70 0.38 -46.42
CA PHE A 473 -16.81 -0.88 -47.12
C PHE A 473 -18.12 -0.89 -47.90
N ASP A 474 -18.13 -1.48 -49.09
CA ASP A 474 -19.33 -1.53 -49.94
C ASP A 474 -20.33 -2.63 -49.55
N GLY A 475 -19.99 -3.44 -48.55
CA GLY A 475 -20.80 -4.57 -48.08
C GLY A 475 -20.73 -5.82 -48.95
N ALA A 476 -19.92 -5.81 -50.01
CA ALA A 476 -19.73 -6.98 -50.85
C ALA A 476 -19.00 -8.11 -50.07
N PRO A 477 -19.37 -9.38 -50.30
CA PRO A 477 -18.68 -10.50 -49.69
C PRO A 477 -17.29 -10.69 -50.32
N ILE A 478 -16.27 -10.93 -49.51
CA ILE A 478 -14.97 -11.38 -50.03
C ILE A 478 -15.02 -12.88 -50.35
N SER A 479 -14.21 -13.34 -51.31
CA SER A 479 -14.15 -14.76 -51.66
C SER A 479 -13.33 -15.57 -50.65
N ALA A 480 -13.59 -16.88 -50.56
CA ALA A 480 -12.78 -17.79 -49.76
C ALA A 480 -11.30 -17.81 -50.22
N GLN A 481 -11.03 -17.61 -51.51
CA GLN A 481 -9.66 -17.50 -52.05
C GLN A 481 -8.95 -16.23 -51.56
N GLN A 482 -9.65 -15.09 -51.52
CA GLN A 482 -9.11 -13.84 -50.96
C GLN A 482 -8.83 -13.97 -49.46
N LEU A 483 -9.75 -14.58 -48.69
CA LEU A 483 -9.55 -14.84 -47.27
C LEU A 483 -8.34 -15.76 -47.03
N SER A 484 -8.21 -16.83 -47.82
CA SER A 484 -7.07 -17.74 -47.74
C SER A 484 -5.74 -17.02 -48.01
N ALA A 485 -5.68 -16.20 -49.06
CA ALA A 485 -4.50 -15.41 -49.39
C ALA A 485 -4.13 -14.42 -48.27
N LEU A 486 -5.11 -13.71 -47.70
CA LEU A 486 -4.89 -12.80 -46.55
C LEU A 486 -4.26 -13.54 -45.37
N LEU A 487 -4.86 -14.67 -44.98
CA LEU A 487 -4.41 -15.46 -43.84
C LEU A 487 -3.01 -16.04 -44.07
N TYR A 488 -2.76 -16.59 -45.26
CA TYR A 488 -1.48 -17.21 -45.59
C TYR A 488 -0.34 -16.20 -45.64
N TYR A 489 -0.49 -15.13 -46.42
CA TYR A 489 0.59 -14.15 -46.63
C TYR A 489 0.78 -13.18 -45.47
N THR A 490 -0.12 -13.17 -44.48
CA THR A 490 0.04 -12.38 -43.25
C THR A 490 0.48 -13.25 -42.07
N TRP A 491 -0.32 -14.25 -41.69
CA TRP A 491 -0.10 -15.04 -40.47
C TRP A 491 0.37 -16.48 -40.75
N GLY A 492 0.32 -16.95 -42.00
CA GLY A 492 0.71 -18.30 -42.39
C GLY A 492 2.22 -18.55 -42.35
N ALA A 493 2.58 -19.83 -42.25
CA ALA A 493 3.98 -20.26 -42.29
C ALA A 493 4.44 -20.37 -43.76
N SER A 494 5.45 -19.59 -44.13
CA SER A 494 6.10 -19.69 -45.44
C SER A 494 7.18 -20.78 -45.47
N GLN A 495 7.86 -21.01 -44.35
CA GLN A 495 8.81 -22.11 -44.18
C GLN A 495 8.78 -22.62 -42.74
N MET A 496 9.05 -23.92 -42.59
CA MET A 496 9.26 -24.56 -41.30
C MET A 496 10.64 -25.18 -41.28
N ARG A 497 11.46 -24.80 -40.30
CA ARG A 497 12.80 -25.38 -40.10
C ARG A 497 12.82 -26.16 -38.80
N ARG A 498 13.60 -27.25 -38.77
CA ARG A 498 13.81 -28.02 -37.54
C ARG A 498 14.39 -27.11 -36.46
N ASN A 499 13.80 -27.15 -35.27
CA ASN A 499 14.28 -26.42 -34.12
C ASN A 499 14.72 -27.42 -33.04
N PRO A 500 16.01 -27.44 -32.65
CA PRO A 500 16.50 -28.38 -31.64
C PRO A 500 15.93 -28.12 -30.23
N MET A 501 15.31 -26.96 -29.98
CA MET A 501 14.84 -26.55 -28.66
C MET A 501 13.33 -26.77 -28.42
N GLY A 502 12.56 -27.17 -29.44
CA GLY A 502 11.09 -27.11 -29.39
C GLY A 502 10.40 -27.83 -30.55
N ASP A 503 9.39 -27.19 -31.13
CA ASP A 503 8.72 -27.67 -32.34
C ASP A 503 9.50 -27.25 -33.60
N PHE A 504 9.00 -26.29 -34.37
CA PHE A 504 9.65 -25.77 -35.57
C PHE A 504 9.96 -24.30 -35.42
N PHE A 505 11.05 -23.85 -36.04
CA PHE A 505 11.22 -22.44 -36.34
C PHE A 505 10.31 -22.10 -37.51
N LEU A 506 9.25 -21.38 -37.20
CA LEU A 506 8.38 -20.80 -38.20
C LEU A 506 9.09 -19.63 -38.86
N LYS A 507 8.98 -19.55 -40.18
CA LYS A 507 9.22 -18.34 -40.96
C LYS A 507 7.89 -17.91 -41.53
N LYS A 508 7.56 -16.64 -41.31
CA LYS A 508 6.42 -15.95 -41.93
C LYS A 508 6.99 -14.85 -42.84
N THR A 509 6.13 -14.23 -43.63
CA THR A 509 6.45 -13.04 -44.44
C THR A 509 6.80 -11.85 -43.56
N SER A 510 6.17 -11.73 -42.38
CA SER A 510 6.46 -10.71 -41.38
C SER A 510 7.54 -11.16 -40.38
N ALA A 511 8.36 -10.20 -39.94
CA ALA A 511 9.38 -10.43 -38.92
C ALA A 511 8.75 -10.67 -37.54
N SER A 512 9.40 -11.51 -36.73
CA SER A 512 9.02 -11.74 -35.33
C SER A 512 10.26 -11.83 -34.44
N GLY A 513 10.19 -11.22 -33.26
CA GLY A 513 11.27 -11.26 -32.28
C GLY A 513 11.70 -12.70 -31.97
N GLY A 514 12.95 -13.03 -32.28
CA GLY A 514 13.53 -14.33 -32.00
C GLY A 514 12.92 -15.49 -32.79
N SER A 515 12.14 -15.21 -33.86
CA SER A 515 11.39 -16.19 -34.65
C SER A 515 10.37 -16.99 -33.82
N LEU A 516 9.86 -16.40 -32.72
CA LEU A 516 8.97 -17.06 -31.77
C LEU A 516 7.50 -17.05 -32.23
N HIS A 517 7.12 -16.08 -33.07
CA HIS A 517 5.78 -15.93 -33.64
C HIS A 517 4.68 -16.09 -32.58
N ALA A 518 4.72 -15.22 -31.57
CA ALA A 518 3.81 -15.29 -30.44
C ALA A 518 2.37 -14.84 -30.77
N ILE A 519 2.19 -14.15 -31.90
CA ILE A 519 0.88 -13.62 -32.29
C ILE A 519 0.00 -14.71 -32.87
N GLU A 520 -1.18 -14.89 -32.27
CA GLU A 520 -2.29 -15.66 -32.82
C GLU A 520 -3.31 -14.73 -33.48
N VAL A 521 -4.12 -15.28 -34.39
CA VAL A 521 -5.16 -14.52 -35.07
C VAL A 521 -6.50 -15.26 -35.05
N TYR A 522 -7.55 -14.50 -34.72
CA TYR A 522 -8.93 -14.97 -34.66
C TYR A 522 -9.77 -14.23 -35.69
N PRO A 523 -10.07 -14.85 -36.85
CA PRO A 523 -11.00 -14.29 -37.81
C PRO A 523 -12.43 -14.30 -37.27
N LEU A 524 -13.06 -13.13 -37.23
CA LEU A 524 -14.49 -12.95 -37.07
C LEU A 524 -15.08 -12.77 -38.47
N LEU A 525 -15.78 -13.78 -38.97
CA LEU A 525 -16.37 -13.76 -40.30
C LEU A 525 -17.75 -13.09 -40.23
N LEU A 526 -17.97 -12.05 -41.03
CA LEU A 526 -19.24 -11.33 -41.13
C LEU A 526 -19.91 -11.60 -42.48
N ASN A 527 -19.13 -11.57 -43.57
CA ASN A 527 -19.64 -11.74 -44.94
C ASN A 527 -18.58 -12.33 -45.87
N VAL A 528 -18.46 -13.67 -45.91
CA VAL A 528 -17.51 -14.39 -46.78
C VAL A 528 -18.23 -15.41 -47.63
N GLN A 529 -17.94 -15.45 -48.93
CA GLN A 529 -18.59 -16.39 -49.84
C GLN A 529 -18.29 -17.85 -49.44
N GLY A 530 -19.34 -18.63 -49.22
CA GLY A 530 -19.24 -20.07 -48.92
C GLY A 530 -18.81 -20.41 -47.50
N LEU A 531 -18.69 -19.42 -46.60
CA LEU A 531 -18.36 -19.63 -45.19
C LEU A 531 -19.42 -19.00 -44.29
N GLU A 532 -19.74 -19.68 -43.19
CA GLU A 532 -20.70 -19.17 -42.20
C GLU A 532 -20.11 -18.00 -41.40
N ALA A 533 -20.97 -17.08 -40.97
CA ALA A 533 -20.58 -16.05 -40.02
C ALA A 533 -20.28 -16.68 -38.64
N GLY A 534 -19.28 -16.16 -37.95
CA GLY A 534 -18.85 -16.73 -36.67
C GLY A 534 -17.45 -16.30 -36.23
N LEU A 535 -17.01 -16.84 -35.09
CA LEU A 535 -15.69 -16.64 -34.53
C LEU A 535 -14.85 -17.87 -34.80
N TYR A 536 -13.67 -17.66 -35.37
CA TYR A 536 -12.75 -18.71 -35.76
C TYR A 536 -11.36 -18.46 -35.19
N HIS A 537 -10.59 -19.52 -35.05
CA HIS A 537 -9.14 -19.47 -34.87
C HIS A 537 -8.45 -19.92 -36.17
N TYR A 538 -7.39 -19.22 -36.58
CA TYR A 538 -6.61 -19.63 -37.75
C TYR A 538 -5.51 -20.63 -37.36
N SER A 539 -5.70 -21.90 -37.72
CA SER A 539 -4.68 -22.92 -37.51
C SER A 539 -3.56 -22.76 -38.55
N VAL A 540 -2.44 -22.17 -38.13
CA VAL A 540 -1.24 -22.00 -38.97
C VAL A 540 -0.68 -23.35 -39.44
N ARG A 541 -0.74 -24.37 -38.59
CA ARG A 541 -0.20 -25.71 -38.87
C ARG A 541 -0.89 -26.37 -40.06
N ARG A 542 -2.22 -26.25 -40.13
CA ARG A 542 -3.07 -26.94 -41.11
C ARG A 542 -3.58 -26.03 -42.22
N HIS A 543 -3.28 -24.74 -42.16
CA HIS A 543 -3.80 -23.70 -43.04
C HIS A 543 -5.33 -23.80 -43.21
N GLY A 544 -6.05 -23.43 -42.14
CA GLY A 544 -7.51 -23.46 -42.14
C GLY A 544 -8.11 -22.82 -40.89
N LEU A 545 -9.44 -22.84 -40.83
CA LEU A 545 -10.23 -22.20 -39.77
C LEU A 545 -10.80 -23.23 -38.80
N GLU A 546 -10.64 -22.99 -37.51
CA GLU A 546 -11.27 -23.75 -36.43
C GLU A 546 -12.45 -22.96 -35.88
N LEU A 547 -13.66 -23.48 -36.00
CA LEU A 547 -14.89 -22.80 -35.57
C LEU A 547 -14.99 -22.80 -34.04
N LEU A 548 -14.86 -21.62 -33.43
CA LEU A 548 -14.96 -21.45 -31.98
C LEU A 548 -16.39 -21.18 -31.54
N SER A 549 -17.09 -20.31 -32.26
CA SER A 549 -18.49 -19.94 -31.97
C SER A 549 -19.24 -19.57 -33.24
N ARG A 550 -20.53 -19.93 -33.31
CA ARG A 550 -21.48 -19.55 -34.37
C ARG A 550 -22.19 -18.22 -34.09
N GLU A 551 -21.82 -17.52 -33.03
CA GLU A 551 -22.34 -16.17 -32.72
C GLU A 551 -22.03 -15.22 -33.86
N ASP A 552 -23.04 -14.47 -34.33
CA ASP A 552 -22.84 -13.46 -35.38
C ASP A 552 -22.10 -12.24 -34.81
N PRO A 553 -20.87 -11.95 -35.27
CA PRO A 553 -20.07 -10.85 -34.74
C PRO A 553 -20.76 -9.48 -34.85
N ARG A 554 -21.60 -9.28 -35.88
CA ARG A 554 -22.26 -7.99 -36.17
C ARG A 554 -23.11 -7.48 -35.01
N SER A 555 -23.60 -8.39 -34.16
CA SER A 555 -24.45 -8.04 -33.01
C SER A 555 -23.70 -7.31 -31.88
N TRP A 556 -22.36 -7.35 -31.85
CA TRP A 556 -21.59 -6.84 -30.71
C TRP A 556 -20.26 -6.16 -31.07
N VAL A 557 -19.69 -6.39 -32.27
CA VAL A 557 -18.36 -5.87 -32.62
C VAL A 557 -18.28 -4.35 -32.68
N GLY A 558 -19.39 -3.65 -33.00
CA GLY A 558 -19.46 -2.20 -32.94
C GLY A 558 -19.18 -1.67 -31.53
N ALA A 559 -19.97 -2.12 -30.56
CA ALA A 559 -19.79 -1.76 -29.14
C ALA A 559 -18.42 -2.17 -28.59
N ALA A 560 -17.91 -3.35 -28.99
CA ALA A 560 -16.58 -3.83 -28.61
C ALA A 560 -15.45 -2.99 -29.20
N CYS A 561 -15.71 -2.23 -30.27
CA CYS A 561 -14.74 -1.32 -30.90
C CYS A 561 -15.10 0.15 -30.66
N GLY A 562 -15.74 0.50 -29.55
CA GLY A 562 -16.08 1.90 -29.22
C GLY A 562 -17.04 2.55 -30.22
N ASP A 563 -18.01 1.78 -30.70
CA ASP A 563 -19.11 2.22 -31.58
C ASP A 563 -18.64 2.76 -32.95
N GLN A 564 -17.49 2.27 -33.42
CA GLN A 564 -16.97 2.53 -34.77
C GLN A 564 -17.81 1.81 -35.84
N SER A 565 -18.82 2.49 -36.39
CA SER A 565 -19.82 1.91 -37.31
C SER A 565 -19.25 1.21 -38.56
N TRP A 566 -18.06 1.60 -39.04
CA TRP A 566 -17.42 0.94 -40.19
C TRP A 566 -16.92 -0.47 -39.87
N ILE A 567 -16.69 -0.82 -38.60
CA ILE A 567 -16.25 -2.18 -38.20
C ILE A 567 -17.35 -3.21 -38.52
N GLU A 568 -18.62 -2.84 -38.36
CA GLU A 568 -19.78 -3.69 -38.67
C GLU A 568 -19.97 -3.92 -40.17
N GLN A 569 -19.42 -3.03 -41.00
CA GLN A 569 -19.51 -3.10 -42.47
C GLN A 569 -18.38 -3.93 -43.10
N ALA A 570 -17.35 -4.29 -42.33
CA ALA A 570 -16.26 -5.13 -42.82
C ALA A 570 -16.78 -6.55 -43.15
N SER A 571 -16.17 -7.20 -44.14
CA SER A 571 -16.47 -8.58 -44.50
C SER A 571 -15.84 -9.56 -43.51
N VAL A 572 -14.64 -9.23 -43.00
CA VAL A 572 -13.92 -10.00 -41.98
C VAL A 572 -13.15 -9.06 -41.07
N LEU A 573 -13.13 -9.39 -39.78
CA LEU A 573 -12.27 -8.77 -38.78
C LEU A 573 -11.27 -9.81 -38.26
N PHE A 574 -10.02 -9.43 -38.00
CA PHE A 574 -8.95 -10.30 -37.55
C PHE A 574 -8.41 -9.77 -36.22
N LEU A 575 -8.79 -10.41 -35.12
CA LEU A 575 -8.30 -10.06 -33.80
C LEU A 575 -6.92 -10.68 -33.59
N SER A 576 -5.93 -9.87 -33.24
CA SER A 576 -4.58 -10.33 -32.92
C SER A 576 -4.36 -10.36 -31.42
N THR A 577 -3.88 -11.49 -30.91
CA THR A 577 -3.52 -11.71 -29.50
C THR A 577 -2.04 -12.14 -29.42
N ALA A 578 -1.43 -12.20 -28.23
CA ALA A 578 -0.08 -12.76 -28.11
C ALA A 578 0.03 -13.82 -27.00
N CYS A 579 0.42 -15.05 -27.35
CA CYS A 579 0.76 -16.07 -26.37
C CYS A 579 2.06 -15.71 -25.63
N LEU A 580 1.96 -15.01 -24.50
CA LEU A 580 3.09 -14.40 -23.80
C LEU A 580 4.15 -15.41 -23.35
N GLN A 581 3.74 -16.65 -23.05
CA GLN A 581 4.66 -17.72 -22.65
C GLN A 581 5.72 -18.02 -23.73
N ARG A 582 5.39 -17.90 -25.02
CA ARG A 582 6.36 -18.08 -26.12
C ARG A 582 7.48 -17.04 -26.03
N LEU A 583 7.13 -15.79 -25.74
CA LEU A 583 8.07 -14.67 -25.62
C LEU A 583 8.87 -14.75 -24.30
N ALA A 584 8.17 -14.97 -23.18
CA ALA A 584 8.77 -15.05 -21.85
C ALA A 584 9.77 -16.21 -21.71
N TRP A 585 9.64 -17.26 -22.53
CA TRP A 585 10.65 -18.32 -22.57
C TRP A 585 12.02 -17.81 -23.06
N LYS A 586 12.07 -16.82 -23.95
CA LYS A 586 13.35 -16.26 -24.48
C LYS A 586 13.73 -14.92 -23.85
N TYR A 587 12.77 -14.03 -23.68
CA TYR A 587 13.01 -12.65 -23.26
C TYR A 587 12.71 -12.49 -21.76
N PRO A 588 13.71 -12.16 -20.92
CA PRO A 588 13.48 -11.91 -19.51
C PRO A 588 12.75 -10.57 -19.31
N GLY A 589 11.73 -10.57 -18.44
CA GLY A 589 11.03 -9.38 -17.98
C GLY A 589 10.11 -8.69 -19.00
N SER A 590 9.77 -7.43 -18.73
CA SER A 590 8.77 -6.63 -19.47
C SER A 590 9.13 -6.39 -20.94
N ARG A 591 10.37 -6.65 -21.35
CA ARG A 591 10.81 -6.50 -22.75
C ARG A 591 10.09 -7.48 -23.69
N ALA A 592 9.59 -8.60 -23.18
CA ALA A 592 8.73 -9.51 -23.93
C ALA A 592 7.49 -8.81 -24.51
N LEU A 593 6.82 -7.95 -23.74
CA LEU A 593 5.64 -7.21 -24.20
C LEU A 593 5.98 -6.19 -25.31
N ARG A 594 7.15 -5.55 -25.20
CA ARG A 594 7.65 -4.65 -26.27
C ARG A 594 7.82 -5.41 -27.59
N VAL A 595 8.29 -6.66 -27.54
CA VAL A 595 8.41 -7.53 -28.72
C VAL A 595 7.03 -7.89 -29.28
N ALA A 596 6.06 -8.25 -28.43
CA ALA A 596 4.69 -8.54 -28.87
C ALA A 596 4.08 -7.38 -29.66
N LEU A 597 4.21 -6.15 -29.16
CA LEU A 597 3.72 -4.93 -29.83
C LEU A 597 4.35 -4.72 -31.21
N MET A 598 5.66 -4.95 -31.34
CA MET A 598 6.36 -4.87 -32.63
C MET A 598 5.88 -5.93 -33.61
N ASP A 599 5.73 -7.17 -33.15
CA ASP A 599 5.24 -8.29 -33.97
C ASP A 599 3.83 -8.02 -34.50
N CYS A 600 2.92 -7.51 -33.66
CA CYS A 600 1.58 -7.05 -34.08
C CYS A 600 1.65 -5.98 -35.16
N GLY A 601 2.52 -4.97 -35.01
CA GLY A 601 2.70 -3.90 -36.00
C GLY A 601 3.21 -4.42 -37.36
N HIS A 602 4.18 -5.33 -37.34
CA HIS A 602 4.69 -5.96 -38.58
C HIS A 602 3.59 -6.73 -39.32
N LEU A 603 2.80 -7.52 -38.58
CA LEU A 603 1.70 -8.31 -39.16
C LEU A 603 0.60 -7.41 -39.73
N SER A 604 0.19 -6.35 -39.01
CA SER A 604 -0.82 -5.41 -39.50
C SER A 604 -0.39 -4.68 -40.77
N GLN A 605 0.90 -4.35 -40.92
CA GLN A 605 1.39 -3.78 -42.17
C GLN A 605 1.40 -4.81 -43.31
N SER A 606 1.82 -6.05 -43.06
CA SER A 606 1.73 -7.12 -44.06
C SER A 606 0.28 -7.36 -44.50
N PHE A 607 -0.66 -7.38 -43.56
CA PHE A 607 -2.09 -7.47 -43.82
C PHE A 607 -2.57 -6.35 -44.75
N ALA A 608 -2.25 -5.09 -44.45
CA ALA A 608 -2.67 -3.95 -45.26
C ALA A 608 -2.14 -4.02 -46.70
N LEU A 609 -0.90 -4.50 -46.88
CA LEU A 609 -0.31 -4.69 -48.21
C LEU A 609 -0.96 -5.83 -48.99
N VAL A 610 -1.22 -6.96 -48.34
CA VAL A 610 -1.91 -8.10 -48.97
C VAL A 610 -3.34 -7.72 -49.35
N ALA A 611 -4.07 -7.03 -48.47
CA ALA A 611 -5.41 -6.52 -48.78
C ALA A 611 -5.39 -5.57 -49.98
N THR A 612 -4.45 -4.62 -50.00
CA THR A 612 -4.27 -3.69 -51.13
C THR A 612 -3.97 -4.44 -52.43
N ALA A 613 -3.11 -5.47 -52.39
CA ALA A 613 -2.78 -6.28 -53.55
C ALA A 613 -3.97 -7.12 -54.05
N LEU A 614 -4.89 -7.49 -53.18
CA LEU A 614 -6.15 -8.17 -53.52
C LEU A 614 -7.24 -7.21 -54.01
N GLY A 615 -6.96 -5.91 -54.10
CA GLY A 615 -7.94 -4.88 -54.44
C GLY A 615 -8.97 -4.61 -53.34
N LEU A 616 -8.67 -5.02 -52.10
CA LEU A 616 -9.56 -4.87 -50.95
C LEU A 616 -9.22 -3.61 -50.13
N ARG A 617 -10.23 -3.12 -49.42
CA ARG A 617 -10.09 -2.03 -48.46
C ARG A 617 -9.75 -2.60 -47.09
N SER A 618 -8.87 -1.93 -46.35
CA SER A 618 -8.46 -2.41 -45.02
C SER A 618 -8.36 -1.28 -43.98
N CYS A 619 -8.55 -1.65 -42.72
CA CYS A 619 -8.33 -0.78 -41.58
C CYS A 619 -7.71 -1.54 -40.41
N THR A 620 -7.12 -0.81 -39.47
CA THR A 620 -6.60 -1.33 -38.20
C THR A 620 -7.09 -0.43 -37.09
N THR A 621 -7.52 -1.01 -35.97
CA THR A 621 -7.90 -0.27 -34.76
C THR A 621 -7.38 -0.96 -33.52
N ALA A 622 -6.96 -0.14 -32.55
CA ALA A 622 -6.62 -0.57 -31.19
C ALA A 622 -7.61 0.01 -30.16
N ALA A 623 -8.67 0.68 -30.63
CA ALA A 623 -9.77 1.11 -29.78
C ALA A 623 -10.71 -0.09 -29.56
N LEU A 624 -10.39 -0.88 -28.55
CA LEU A 624 -11.05 -2.14 -28.22
C LEU A 624 -11.52 -2.15 -26.77
N ARG A 625 -12.60 -2.89 -26.52
CA ARG A 625 -12.96 -3.40 -25.19
C ARG A 625 -12.42 -4.81 -25.07
N ASP A 626 -11.16 -4.93 -24.66
CA ASP A 626 -10.40 -6.19 -24.67
C ASP A 626 -11.17 -7.34 -24.00
N GLU A 627 -11.72 -7.10 -22.80
CA GLU A 627 -12.50 -8.06 -22.02
C GLU A 627 -13.67 -8.69 -22.80
N THR A 628 -14.28 -7.92 -23.72
CA THR A 628 -15.40 -8.40 -24.54
C THR A 628 -14.97 -9.50 -25.50
N PHE A 629 -13.77 -9.35 -26.10
CA PHE A 629 -13.19 -10.34 -26.98
C PHE A 629 -12.65 -11.53 -26.18
N GLU A 630 -11.95 -11.26 -25.08
CA GLU A 630 -11.35 -12.28 -24.21
C GLU A 630 -12.41 -13.24 -23.68
N THR A 631 -13.54 -12.72 -23.20
CA THR A 631 -14.66 -13.53 -22.70
C THR A 631 -15.27 -14.40 -23.80
N ARG A 632 -15.52 -13.85 -24.99
CA ARG A 632 -16.15 -14.58 -26.11
C ARG A 632 -15.25 -15.65 -26.72
N LEU A 633 -13.94 -15.41 -26.73
CA LEU A 633 -12.95 -16.35 -27.25
C LEU A 633 -12.44 -17.33 -26.17
N GLY A 634 -12.83 -17.14 -24.91
CA GLY A 634 -12.38 -17.96 -23.78
C GLY A 634 -10.88 -17.82 -23.51
N LEU A 635 -10.35 -16.59 -23.62
CA LEU A 635 -8.93 -16.29 -23.43
C LEU A 635 -8.63 -15.93 -21.98
N ASP A 636 -7.49 -16.40 -21.49
CA ASP A 636 -6.88 -15.90 -20.25
C ASP A 636 -6.00 -14.69 -20.61
N TYR A 637 -6.48 -13.48 -20.33
CA TYR A 637 -5.82 -12.23 -20.68
C TYR A 637 -4.43 -12.05 -20.06
N MET A 638 -4.14 -12.76 -18.96
CA MET A 638 -2.81 -12.76 -18.33
C MET A 638 -1.80 -13.62 -19.11
N ARG A 639 -2.29 -14.56 -19.93
CA ARG A 639 -1.45 -15.46 -20.76
C ARG A 639 -1.47 -15.09 -22.23
N GLU A 640 -2.59 -14.58 -22.71
CA GLU A 640 -2.85 -14.27 -24.11
C GLU A 640 -3.71 -13.00 -24.26
N PRO A 641 -3.14 -11.81 -23.99
CA PRO A 641 -3.86 -10.54 -24.11
C PRO A 641 -4.15 -10.20 -25.57
N VAL A 642 -5.23 -9.43 -25.75
CA VAL A 642 -5.64 -8.81 -27.01
C VAL A 642 -4.79 -7.55 -27.28
N PHE A 643 -4.48 -7.27 -28.55
CA PHE A 643 -3.71 -6.08 -28.92
C PHE A 643 -4.41 -5.16 -29.91
N LEU A 644 -4.89 -5.72 -31.03
CA LEU A 644 -5.48 -4.93 -32.10
C LEU A 644 -6.43 -5.77 -32.95
N LEU A 645 -7.22 -5.07 -33.76
CA LEU A 645 -8.14 -5.64 -34.72
C LEU A 645 -7.84 -5.09 -36.11
N ASN A 646 -7.77 -5.97 -37.09
CA ASN A 646 -7.61 -5.63 -38.52
C ASN A 646 -8.91 -5.94 -39.27
N GLY A 647 -9.49 -4.98 -39.98
CA GLY A 647 -10.71 -5.16 -40.77
C GLY A 647 -10.46 -5.13 -42.27
N VAL A 648 -11.20 -5.92 -43.04
CA VAL A 648 -11.15 -5.95 -44.51
C VAL A 648 -12.55 -6.06 -45.13
N GLY A 649 -12.74 -5.45 -46.29
CA GLY A 649 -13.96 -5.58 -47.11
C GLY A 649 -13.76 -5.05 -48.53
N GLY A 650 -14.83 -5.05 -49.33
CA GLY A 650 -14.87 -4.52 -50.70
C GLY A 650 -14.68 -3.00 -50.79
#